data_AF-A0A935TFT6-F1
#
_entry.id   AF-A0A935TFT6-F1
#
_cell.length_a   1.000
_cell.length_b   1.000
_cell.length_c   1.000
_cell.angle_alpha   90.00
_cell.angle_beta   90.00
_cell.angle_gamma   90.00
#
_symmetry.space_group_name_H-M   'P 1'
#
loop_
_entity.id
_entity.type
_entity.pdbx_description
1 polymer ?
#
loop_
_entity_poly.entity_id
_entity_poly.type
_entity_poly.pdbx_seq_one_letter_code
_entity_poly.pdbx_strand_id
1 'polypeptide(L)'
;MNTVMFKSPIFFLTIFLFMFFVRINVAQKKAEIILDLDKLGSQIDPNIYGQFAEHLGSCIYGGIWVGENSKIPNTHGYRNDVLEALKKLEVPVLRWPGGCFADEYHWMDGIGPRENRPSMVNTNWGGVVEDNSFGTHEFLNLCEIIGAEPYISANVGSGTVEEFANWVQYTTSESGNPMSDLRKKNGREKPWKVKFWGIGNESWGCGGRMRPTYYGDVARVYSTYAKNYAGNQIFKIASGPNVDDTLWTDGVMQVAGKFINGIGMHYYTNNSKTAADFDESGWFSVIQKTLKMEDLIKMHIKVMDKYDPAKNVALIVDEWGTWHNVETGTNPSFLYQQNTLRDAIVAASNLNIFHKYTNRVKMTNIAQMINVLQAMILTNNEKMVLTPTYHVFEMYKVHKGAISLPLELQSPNYTYARESIPAVNATASINSKGIVHISLCNVNPISEENVKINLKGYIGKNISGKILTSDEMNDLNSFDNPKNVEPKVFNNFKLSENDLTVELPSKSIVVLELKGELNSSIGKAIDVKNPKAKLSFKYYQKVLMYLPDFKELEPVNEGLIEQVKIPQTNDGSDFAVLYSGLIEINEDGFYNFYANSDDGAKLYIDGKLLISNDGRHAPTEVQGFASLKKGFHKIEVEFFQSGGGLELSVSIEGGGLKKQEIPASMFFHEAE
;
A
#
# COMPACT_ATOMS: atom_id res chain seq x y z
N MET A 1 99.20 8.58 9.98
CA MET A 1 100.05 7.48 10.44
C MET A 1 99.20 6.48 11.21
N ASN A 2 98.84 5.37 10.54
CA ASN A 2 98.81 3.98 11.02
C ASN A 2 98.44 3.71 12.49
N THR A 3 97.21 3.24 12.75
CA THR A 3 96.80 1.81 12.98
C THR A 3 97.13 1.27 14.37
N VAL A 4 96.14 0.76 15.11
CA VAL A 4 95.75 -0.67 15.19
C VAL A 4 94.66 -0.85 16.26
N MET A 5 93.72 -1.74 15.95
CA MET A 5 92.63 -2.34 16.74
C MET A 5 92.97 -2.83 18.16
N PHE A 6 91.98 -2.86 19.07
CA PHE A 6 91.31 -4.11 19.52
C PHE A 6 90.22 -3.90 20.60
N LYS A 7 89.12 -4.67 20.44
CA LYS A 7 88.23 -5.30 21.44
C LYS A 7 87.17 -4.48 22.22
N SER A 8 85.91 -4.71 21.79
CA SER A 8 84.61 -4.73 22.52
C SER A 8 84.64 -5.72 23.72
N PRO A 9 83.64 -5.87 24.63
CA PRO A 9 82.22 -5.40 24.56
C PRO A 9 81.51 -4.99 25.87
N ILE A 10 80.51 -4.09 25.83
CA ILE A 10 79.42 -4.01 26.85
C ILE A 10 78.08 -3.59 26.21
N PHE A 11 77.14 -4.55 26.23
CA PHE A 11 75.67 -4.45 26.36
C PHE A 11 74.94 -3.16 25.97
N PHE A 12 74.08 -3.23 24.94
CA PHE A 12 72.88 -2.41 24.82
C PHE A 12 71.64 -3.32 24.79
N LEU A 13 70.74 -3.07 25.73
CA LEU A 13 69.49 -3.79 25.97
C LEU A 13 68.43 -3.39 24.94
N THR A 14 67.83 -4.39 24.32
CA THR A 14 66.75 -4.36 23.35
C THR A 14 65.41 -3.96 24.01
N ILE A 15 64.73 -2.92 23.50
CA ILE A 15 63.29 -2.72 23.70
C ILE A 15 62.67 -2.47 22.32
N PHE A 16 62.17 -3.54 21.70
CA PHE A 16 61.26 -3.46 20.56
C PHE A 16 59.83 -3.44 21.11
N LEU A 17 59.17 -2.30 21.02
CA LEU A 17 57.76 -2.15 21.40
C LEU A 17 56.88 -2.72 20.27
N PHE A 18 56.52 -4.00 20.35
CA PHE A 18 55.53 -4.60 19.47
C PHE A 18 54.13 -4.14 19.93
N MET A 19 53.57 -3.09 19.33
CA MET A 19 52.14 -2.77 19.45
C MET A 19 51.35 -3.85 18.69
N PHE A 20 50.89 -4.87 19.42
CA PHE A 20 49.81 -5.73 18.96
C PHE A 20 48.53 -4.88 18.83
N PHE A 21 48.22 -4.43 17.62
CA PHE A 21 46.85 -4.07 17.28
C PHE A 21 46.03 -5.36 17.32
N VAL A 22 45.38 -5.62 18.45
CA VAL A 22 44.26 -6.57 18.50
C VAL A 22 43.17 -5.97 17.62
N ARG A 23 43.11 -6.38 16.36
CA ARG A 23 41.89 -6.24 15.56
C ARG A 23 40.85 -7.11 16.23
N ILE A 24 40.00 -6.50 17.05
CA ILE A 24 38.74 -7.11 17.41
C ILE A 24 37.96 -7.21 16.11
N ASN A 25 38.05 -8.36 15.44
CA ASN A 25 37.11 -8.75 14.40
C ASN A 25 35.77 -8.92 15.11
N VAL A 26 35.03 -7.83 15.27
CA VAL A 26 33.59 -7.95 15.43
C VAL A 26 33.15 -8.60 14.13
N ALA A 27 32.78 -9.89 14.18
CA ALA A 27 32.20 -10.56 13.03
C ALA A 27 31.02 -9.69 12.59
N GLN A 28 31.12 -9.06 11.42
CA GLN A 28 30.05 -8.28 10.84
C GLN A 28 28.86 -9.23 10.72
N LYS A 29 27.74 -8.90 11.39
CA LYS A 29 26.53 -9.71 11.34
C LYS A 29 26.15 -9.88 9.88
N LYS A 30 25.97 -11.12 9.43
CA LYS A 30 25.53 -11.41 8.06
C LYS A 30 24.05 -11.04 7.91
N ALA A 31 23.63 -10.72 6.69
CA ALA A 31 22.22 -10.55 6.40
C ALA A 31 21.52 -11.91 6.40
N GLU A 32 20.56 -12.11 7.29
CA GLU A 32 19.79 -13.36 7.40
C GLU A 32 18.30 -13.07 7.50
N ILE A 33 17.51 -13.76 6.67
CA ILE A 33 16.06 -13.71 6.64
C ILE A 33 15.50 -15.07 6.99
N ILE A 34 14.55 -15.11 7.92
CA ILE A 34 13.70 -16.28 8.15
C ILE A 34 12.33 -15.98 7.56
N LEU A 35 11.93 -16.78 6.57
CA LEU A 35 10.63 -16.67 5.92
C LEU A 35 9.86 -17.97 6.11
N ASP A 36 8.78 -17.88 6.88
CA ASP A 36 7.89 -19.00 7.16
C ASP A 36 6.62 -18.87 6.32
N LEU A 37 6.47 -19.73 5.32
CA LEU A 37 5.37 -19.65 4.36
C LEU A 37 4.01 -20.06 4.98
N ASP A 38 4.00 -20.65 6.18
CA ASP A 38 2.78 -20.91 6.95
C ASP A 38 2.28 -19.67 7.73
N LYS A 39 3.17 -18.69 7.95
CA LYS A 39 2.86 -17.45 8.64
C LYS A 39 2.43 -16.41 7.64
N LEU A 40 1.15 -16.13 7.67
CA LEU A 40 0.49 -15.29 6.72
C LEU A 40 0.06 -14.00 7.41
N GLY A 41 0.41 -12.86 6.83
CA GLY A 41 -0.02 -11.55 7.30
C GLY A 41 -1.30 -11.09 6.61
N SER A 42 -1.56 -9.79 6.66
CA SER A 42 -2.69 -9.19 5.95
C SER A 42 -2.41 -9.02 4.46
N GLN A 43 -3.47 -8.86 3.66
CA GLN A 43 -3.33 -8.46 2.27
C GLN A 43 -2.59 -7.11 2.18
N ILE A 44 -1.62 -7.02 1.27
CA ILE A 44 -1.01 -5.78 0.83
C ILE A 44 -2.03 -5.10 -0.08
N ASP A 45 -2.76 -4.13 0.49
CA ASP A 45 -3.77 -3.38 -0.25
C ASP A 45 -3.13 -2.76 -1.50
N PRO A 46 -3.71 -2.96 -2.71
CA PRO A 46 -3.17 -2.36 -3.93
C PRO A 46 -2.92 -0.85 -3.78
N ASN A 47 -3.75 -0.15 -3.00
CA ASN A 47 -3.66 1.29 -2.80
C ASN A 47 -2.41 1.73 -2.03
N ILE A 48 -1.59 0.82 -1.48
CA ILE A 48 -0.23 1.14 -1.01
C ILE A 48 0.62 1.72 -2.14
N TYR A 49 0.31 1.42 -3.40
CA TYR A 49 1.02 1.92 -4.59
C TYR A 49 0.36 3.14 -5.22
N GLY A 50 -0.43 3.89 -4.45
CA GLY A 50 -1.15 5.06 -4.92
C GLY A 50 -0.24 6.18 -5.41
N GLN A 51 -0.82 7.04 -6.25
CA GLN A 51 -0.18 8.22 -6.82
C GLN A 51 -0.89 9.48 -6.34
N PHE A 52 -0.21 10.62 -6.44
CA PHE A 52 -0.76 11.92 -6.07
C PHE A 52 -0.42 12.95 -7.15
N ALA A 53 -1.43 13.65 -7.70
CA ALA A 53 -1.26 14.69 -8.70
C ALA A 53 -1.99 15.97 -8.26
N GLU A 54 -1.23 16.96 -7.80
CA GLU A 54 -1.73 18.28 -7.48
C GLU A 54 -1.75 19.18 -8.72
N HIS A 55 -2.64 20.17 -8.73
CA HIS A 55 -2.47 21.34 -9.58
C HIS A 55 -1.23 22.14 -9.14
N LEU A 56 -0.05 21.65 -9.53
CA LEU A 56 1.25 22.17 -9.14
C LEU A 56 2.22 22.05 -10.31
N GLY A 57 2.85 23.18 -10.67
CA GLY A 57 3.87 23.23 -11.72
C GLY A 57 3.36 22.61 -13.02
N SER A 58 4.09 21.62 -13.54
CA SER A 58 3.71 20.86 -14.73
C SER A 58 3.23 19.43 -14.43
N CYS A 59 2.70 19.17 -13.22
CA CYS A 59 2.12 17.87 -12.90
C CYS A 59 0.88 17.60 -13.76
N ILE A 60 -0.12 18.49 -13.69
CA ILE A 60 -1.32 18.42 -14.53
C ILE A 60 -1.01 18.92 -15.93
N TYR A 61 -0.68 20.20 -16.08
CA TYR A 61 -0.48 20.81 -17.39
C TYR A 61 0.90 20.48 -17.98
N GLY A 62 0.90 19.90 -19.17
CA GLY A 62 2.10 19.36 -19.83
C GLY A 62 2.46 17.94 -19.36
N GLY A 63 2.33 17.65 -18.07
CA GLY A 63 2.57 16.32 -17.50
C GLY A 63 1.47 15.30 -17.79
N ILE A 64 0.20 15.69 -17.70
CA ILE A 64 -0.97 14.83 -18.00
C ILE A 64 -1.76 15.43 -19.16
N TRP A 65 -2.23 16.66 -18.95
CA TRP A 65 -3.12 17.39 -19.84
C TRP A 65 -2.33 18.29 -20.77
N VAL A 66 -2.47 18.05 -22.07
CA VAL A 66 -1.89 18.88 -23.14
C VAL A 66 -2.98 19.61 -23.93
N GLY A 67 -4.26 19.25 -23.73
CA GLY A 67 -5.40 19.77 -24.48
C GLY A 67 -5.61 19.03 -25.81
N GLU A 68 -6.86 18.91 -26.22
CA GLU A 68 -7.26 18.09 -27.38
C GLU A 68 -6.62 18.55 -28.71
N ASN A 69 -6.32 19.85 -28.82
CA ASN A 69 -5.72 20.45 -30.02
C ASN A 69 -4.19 20.45 -30.00
N SER A 70 -3.55 19.84 -29.00
CA SER A 70 -2.09 19.77 -28.91
C SER A 70 -1.48 18.95 -30.04
N LYS A 71 -0.26 19.32 -30.43
CA LYS A 71 0.56 18.53 -31.36
C LYS A 71 1.19 17.31 -30.70
N ILE A 72 1.25 17.28 -29.36
CA ILE A 72 1.70 16.08 -28.63
C ILE A 72 0.61 15.01 -28.80
N PRO A 73 0.95 13.79 -29.25
CA PRO A 73 -0.01 12.71 -29.42
C PRO A 73 -0.82 12.48 -28.15
N ASN A 74 -2.13 12.65 -28.24
CA ASN A 74 -3.03 12.62 -27.10
C ASN A 74 -4.35 11.93 -27.43
N THR A 75 -5.01 11.43 -26.39
CA THR A 75 -6.38 10.92 -26.43
C THR A 75 -7.22 11.88 -25.63
N HIS A 76 -8.16 12.60 -26.25
CA HIS A 76 -9.03 13.57 -25.55
C HIS A 76 -8.27 14.57 -24.66
N GLY A 77 -7.07 15.00 -25.06
CA GLY A 77 -6.24 15.97 -24.33
C GLY A 77 -5.25 15.37 -23.33
N TYR A 78 -5.32 14.06 -23.04
CA TYR A 78 -4.33 13.34 -22.23
C TYR A 78 -3.20 12.81 -23.11
N ARG A 79 -1.94 13.16 -22.83
CA ARG A 79 -0.80 12.69 -23.64
C ARG A 79 -0.63 11.15 -23.55
N ASN A 80 -0.48 10.51 -24.71
CA ASN A 80 -0.59 9.04 -24.84
C ASN A 80 0.58 8.28 -24.20
N ASP A 81 1.78 8.83 -24.29
CA ASP A 81 3.01 8.26 -23.71
C ASP A 81 2.90 8.09 -22.18
N VAL A 82 2.34 9.09 -21.50
CA VAL A 82 2.05 9.03 -20.06
C VAL A 82 0.93 8.05 -19.76
N LEU A 83 -0.17 8.07 -20.52
CA LEU A 83 -1.26 7.11 -20.31
C LEU A 83 -0.78 5.66 -20.41
N GLU A 84 0.07 5.35 -21.38
CA GLU A 84 0.66 4.02 -21.54
C GLU A 84 1.55 3.64 -20.36
N ALA A 85 2.40 4.56 -19.91
CA ALA A 85 3.26 4.34 -18.75
C ALA A 85 2.46 4.12 -17.46
N LEU A 86 1.41 4.91 -17.21
CA LEU A 86 0.55 4.79 -16.02
C LEU A 86 -0.30 3.50 -16.06
N LYS A 87 -0.84 3.12 -17.22
CA LYS A 87 -1.51 1.83 -17.42
C LYS A 87 -0.57 0.67 -17.16
N LYS A 88 0.65 0.75 -17.70
CA LYS A 88 1.68 -0.24 -17.44
C LYS A 88 1.95 -0.32 -15.94
N LEU A 89 2.00 0.81 -15.22
CA LEU A 89 2.16 0.85 -13.76
C LEU A 89 0.99 0.23 -12.98
N GLU A 90 -0.16 -0.01 -13.59
CA GLU A 90 -1.38 -0.47 -12.92
C GLU A 90 -1.69 0.44 -11.72
N VAL A 91 -1.69 1.77 -11.94
CA VAL A 91 -1.95 2.75 -10.88
C VAL A 91 -3.28 2.42 -10.19
N PRO A 92 -3.28 2.08 -8.89
CA PRO A 92 -4.47 1.57 -8.21
C PRO A 92 -5.38 2.69 -7.73
N VAL A 93 -4.80 3.80 -7.27
CA VAL A 93 -5.52 4.98 -6.79
C VAL A 93 -4.75 6.24 -7.15
N LEU A 94 -5.46 7.30 -7.49
CA LEU A 94 -4.89 8.62 -7.79
C LEU A 94 -5.58 9.70 -6.96
N ARG A 95 -4.78 10.42 -6.13
CA ARG A 95 -5.22 11.56 -5.32
C ARG A 95 -5.15 12.87 -6.11
N TRP A 96 -6.21 13.70 -6.04
CA TRP A 96 -6.36 14.99 -6.74
C TRP A 96 -7.45 15.85 -6.03
N PRO A 97 -7.53 17.20 -6.17
CA PRO A 97 -6.67 18.15 -6.89
C PRO A 97 -5.44 18.55 -6.10
N GLY A 98 -5.29 17.97 -4.92
CA GLY A 98 -4.03 17.83 -4.20
C GLY A 98 -3.79 18.76 -3.05
N GLY A 99 -2.96 18.29 -2.11
CA GLY A 99 -2.27 19.08 -1.09
C GLY A 99 -2.93 20.40 -0.72
N CYS A 100 -2.14 21.47 -0.76
CA CYS A 100 -2.60 22.80 -0.38
C CYS A 100 -3.60 23.37 -1.38
N PHE A 101 -3.48 23.05 -2.67
CA PHE A 101 -4.41 23.54 -3.69
C PHE A 101 -5.86 23.12 -3.41
N ALA A 102 -6.09 21.92 -2.88
CA ALA A 102 -7.43 21.39 -2.62
C ALA A 102 -8.24 22.22 -1.62
N ASP A 103 -7.59 22.84 -0.64
CA ASP A 103 -8.26 23.71 0.36
C ASP A 103 -8.45 25.16 -0.13
N GLU A 104 -8.09 25.46 -1.38
CA GLU A 104 -8.42 26.69 -2.10
C GLU A 104 -9.25 26.42 -3.36
N TYR A 105 -9.47 25.15 -3.71
CA TYR A 105 -10.18 24.75 -4.92
C TYR A 105 -11.69 24.79 -4.71
N HIS A 106 -12.40 25.45 -5.63
CA HIS A 106 -13.85 25.41 -5.71
C HIS A 106 -14.29 24.58 -6.92
N TRP A 107 -14.80 23.36 -6.68
CA TRP A 107 -14.94 22.36 -7.75
C TRP A 107 -15.87 22.75 -8.90
N MET A 108 -16.80 23.67 -8.66
CA MET A 108 -17.68 24.20 -9.70
C MET A 108 -16.93 25.03 -10.76
N ASP A 109 -15.75 25.55 -10.41
CA ASP A 109 -14.88 26.27 -11.35
C ASP A 109 -14.28 25.32 -12.40
N GLY A 110 -14.15 24.03 -12.07
CA GLY A 110 -13.62 22.99 -12.95
C GLY A 110 -14.67 22.16 -13.70
N ILE A 111 -15.90 22.64 -13.87
CA ILE A 111 -16.94 21.95 -14.65
C ILE A 111 -17.58 22.87 -15.70
N GLY A 112 -18.43 22.29 -16.56
CA GLY A 112 -19.06 23.04 -17.65
C GLY A 112 -18.12 23.25 -18.86
N PRO A 113 -18.56 24.03 -19.86
CA PRO A 113 -17.78 24.31 -21.06
C PRO A 113 -16.44 24.94 -20.70
N ARG A 114 -15.33 24.34 -21.14
CA ARG A 114 -13.97 24.68 -20.69
C ARG A 114 -13.62 26.14 -20.97
N GLU A 115 -14.08 26.68 -22.09
CA GLU A 115 -13.88 28.07 -22.51
C GLU A 115 -14.55 29.11 -21.60
N ASN A 116 -15.49 28.68 -20.75
CA ASN A 116 -16.21 29.54 -19.81
C ASN A 116 -15.78 29.32 -18.35
N ARG A 117 -14.84 28.41 -18.08
CA ARG A 117 -14.37 28.15 -16.73
C ARG A 117 -13.57 29.35 -16.22
N PRO A 118 -13.79 29.79 -14.96
CA PRO A 118 -13.03 30.90 -14.42
C PRO A 118 -11.57 30.48 -14.17
N SER A 119 -10.65 31.40 -14.43
CA SER A 119 -9.27 31.21 -14.00
C SER A 119 -9.11 31.59 -12.52
N MET A 120 -8.19 30.93 -11.83
CA MET A 120 -7.78 31.27 -10.47
C MET A 120 -6.26 31.49 -10.40
N VAL A 121 -5.80 32.12 -9.32
CA VAL A 121 -4.38 32.24 -9.03
C VAL A 121 -4.00 31.10 -8.10
N ASN A 122 -3.04 30.28 -8.52
CA ASN A 122 -2.46 29.26 -7.65
C ASN A 122 -1.53 29.94 -6.64
N THR A 123 -2.09 30.34 -5.50
CA THR A 123 -1.40 31.14 -4.48
C THR A 123 -0.31 30.37 -3.74
N ASN A 124 -0.45 29.06 -3.64
CA ASN A 124 0.55 28.19 -3.02
C ASN A 124 1.76 27.95 -3.93
N TRP A 125 1.53 27.84 -5.25
CA TRP A 125 2.55 27.35 -6.18
C TRP A 125 2.91 28.38 -7.27
N GLY A 126 3.55 29.46 -6.83
CA GLY A 126 4.21 30.43 -7.71
C GLY A 126 3.31 31.54 -8.24
N GLY A 127 2.06 31.63 -7.78
CA GLY A 127 1.12 32.69 -8.18
C GLY A 127 0.74 32.62 -9.66
N VAL A 128 0.83 31.44 -10.26
CA VAL A 128 0.53 31.25 -11.68
C VAL A 128 -0.97 31.14 -11.90
N VAL A 129 -1.41 31.47 -13.12
CA VAL A 129 -2.81 31.37 -13.52
C VAL A 129 -3.14 29.90 -13.79
N GLU A 130 -4.11 29.39 -13.04
CA GLU A 130 -4.79 28.12 -13.24
C GLU A 130 -6.05 28.40 -14.06
N ASP A 131 -6.20 27.78 -15.23
CA ASP A 131 -7.33 28.02 -16.15
C ASP A 131 -8.51 27.06 -15.93
N ASN A 132 -8.37 26.10 -15.03
CA ASN A 132 -9.35 25.06 -14.72
C ASN A 132 -9.77 24.22 -15.94
N SER A 133 -8.96 24.20 -17.00
CA SER A 133 -9.22 23.39 -18.20
C SER A 133 -9.15 21.89 -17.91
N PHE A 134 -8.44 21.50 -16.85
CA PHE A 134 -8.50 20.17 -16.25
C PHE A 134 -9.28 20.23 -14.94
N GLY A 135 -10.49 19.66 -14.89
CA GLY A 135 -11.33 19.66 -13.69
C GLY A 135 -11.94 18.30 -13.40
N THR A 136 -13.11 18.28 -12.75
CA THR A 136 -13.73 17.03 -12.25
C THR A 136 -13.92 15.98 -13.35
N HIS A 137 -14.42 16.38 -14.53
CA HIS A 137 -14.64 15.45 -15.64
C HIS A 137 -13.31 14.92 -16.18
N GLU A 138 -12.35 15.81 -16.40
CA GLU A 138 -11.05 15.42 -16.94
C GLU A 138 -10.30 14.47 -15.99
N PHE A 139 -10.35 14.71 -14.68
CA PHE A 139 -9.75 13.84 -13.67
C PHE A 139 -10.42 12.46 -13.57
N LEU A 140 -11.76 12.42 -13.48
CA LEU A 140 -12.47 11.16 -13.33
C LEU A 140 -12.40 10.30 -14.60
N ASN A 141 -12.39 10.92 -15.77
CA ASN A 141 -12.17 10.21 -17.03
C ASN A 141 -10.73 9.70 -17.15
N LEU A 142 -9.73 10.45 -16.66
CA LEU A 142 -8.35 9.94 -16.57
C LEU A 142 -8.30 8.65 -15.73
N CYS A 143 -8.95 8.66 -14.56
CA CYS A 143 -9.03 7.49 -13.68
C CYS A 143 -9.67 6.29 -14.39
N GLU A 144 -10.79 6.49 -15.11
CA GLU A 144 -11.41 5.44 -15.93
C GLU A 144 -10.47 4.92 -17.05
N ILE A 145 -9.74 5.83 -17.72
CA ILE A 145 -8.81 5.47 -18.80
C ILE A 145 -7.67 4.61 -18.28
N ILE A 146 -7.07 4.95 -17.15
CA ILE A 146 -5.91 4.21 -16.60
C ILE A 146 -6.31 3.05 -15.67
N GLY A 147 -7.59 2.95 -15.31
CA GLY A 147 -8.11 1.92 -14.40
C GLY A 147 -7.82 2.18 -12.92
N ALA A 148 -7.59 3.44 -12.54
CA ALA A 148 -7.34 3.83 -11.15
C ALA A 148 -8.65 4.19 -10.42
N GLU A 149 -8.72 3.91 -9.12
CA GLU A 149 -9.75 4.46 -8.25
C GLU A 149 -9.48 5.97 -8.03
N PRO A 150 -10.49 6.84 -8.15
CA PRO A 150 -10.34 8.25 -7.82
C PRO A 150 -10.34 8.47 -6.31
N TYR A 151 -9.33 9.21 -5.84
CA TYR A 151 -9.30 9.81 -4.50
C TYR A 151 -9.39 11.35 -4.64
N ILE A 152 -10.54 11.90 -4.28
CA ILE A 152 -10.77 13.36 -4.31
C ILE A 152 -10.50 13.96 -2.92
N SER A 153 -9.64 14.96 -2.84
CA SER A 153 -9.44 15.80 -1.65
C SER A 153 -10.38 17.00 -1.71
N ALA A 154 -11.37 17.05 -0.81
CA ALA A 154 -12.36 18.13 -0.78
C ALA A 154 -11.87 19.33 0.03
N ASN A 155 -12.28 20.52 -0.38
CA ASN A 155 -11.97 21.78 0.30
C ASN A 155 -12.71 21.88 1.64
N VAL A 156 -11.95 21.99 2.74
CA VAL A 156 -12.47 22.27 4.08
C VAL A 156 -12.00 23.62 4.58
N GLY A 157 -10.76 24.02 4.27
CA GLY A 157 -10.15 25.25 4.77
C GLY A 157 -10.90 26.52 4.35
N SER A 158 -11.34 26.59 3.09
CA SER A 158 -12.06 27.75 2.53
C SER A 158 -13.41 27.43 1.89
N GLY A 159 -13.70 26.14 1.71
CA GLY A 159 -14.97 25.66 1.16
C GLY A 159 -16.08 25.55 2.20
N THR A 160 -17.25 25.09 1.77
CA THR A 160 -18.41 24.87 2.66
C THR A 160 -18.83 23.41 2.73
N VAL A 161 -19.58 23.06 3.78
CA VAL A 161 -20.19 21.73 3.94
C VAL A 161 -21.11 21.40 2.74
N GLU A 162 -21.87 22.39 2.28
CA GLU A 162 -22.77 22.25 1.13
C GLU A 162 -21.98 21.98 -0.15
N GLU A 163 -20.88 22.71 -0.37
CA GLU A 163 -20.02 22.52 -1.53
C GLU A 163 -19.48 21.09 -1.62
N PHE A 164 -18.97 20.55 -0.52
CA PHE A 164 -18.50 19.16 -0.46
C PHE A 164 -19.63 18.17 -0.74
N ALA A 165 -20.78 18.33 -0.06
CA ALA A 165 -21.93 17.43 -0.26
C ALA A 165 -22.45 17.45 -1.69
N ASN A 166 -22.49 18.63 -2.31
CA ASN A 166 -22.89 18.81 -3.71
C ASN A 166 -21.89 18.17 -4.66
N TRP A 167 -20.58 18.20 -4.37
CA TRP A 167 -19.59 17.52 -5.20
C TRP A 167 -19.74 16.01 -5.18
N VAL A 168 -19.98 15.43 -3.99
CA VAL A 168 -20.29 14.00 -3.84
C VAL A 168 -21.56 13.65 -4.62
N GLN A 169 -22.62 14.46 -4.50
CA GLN A 169 -23.88 14.21 -5.21
C GLN A 169 -23.71 14.34 -6.74
N TYR A 170 -22.98 15.35 -7.21
CA TYR A 170 -22.69 15.57 -8.63
C TYR A 170 -22.00 14.37 -9.26
N THR A 171 -21.01 13.82 -8.58
CA THR A 171 -20.19 12.71 -9.09
C THR A 171 -20.87 11.36 -8.99
N THR A 172 -21.65 11.09 -7.93
CA THR A 172 -22.11 9.73 -7.60
C THR A 172 -23.62 9.49 -7.67
N SER A 173 -24.45 10.54 -7.79
CA SER A 173 -25.92 10.37 -7.81
C SER A 173 -26.49 10.05 -9.19
N GLU A 174 -27.44 9.12 -9.29
CA GLU A 174 -27.98 8.65 -10.58
C GLU A 174 -28.83 9.71 -11.29
N SER A 175 -29.88 10.22 -10.63
CA SER A 175 -30.83 11.19 -11.21
C SER A 175 -31.72 11.85 -10.14
N GLY A 176 -32.57 12.80 -10.57
CA GLY A 176 -33.65 13.36 -9.75
C GLY A 176 -33.23 14.47 -8.79
N ASN A 177 -32.04 15.05 -9.00
CA ASN A 177 -31.55 16.19 -8.23
C ASN A 177 -30.72 17.15 -9.10
N PRO A 178 -30.61 18.43 -8.70
CA PRO A 178 -29.92 19.45 -9.50
C PRO A 178 -28.47 19.11 -9.84
N MET A 179 -27.73 18.43 -8.95
CA MET A 179 -26.33 18.09 -9.19
C MET A 179 -26.18 16.97 -10.23
N SER A 180 -27.04 15.96 -10.21
CA SER A 180 -27.07 14.93 -11.24
C SER A 180 -27.46 15.50 -12.61
N ASP A 181 -28.45 16.41 -12.66
CA ASP A 181 -28.87 17.05 -13.90
C ASP A 181 -27.76 17.95 -14.48
N LEU A 182 -27.02 18.66 -13.59
CA LEU A 182 -25.87 19.45 -13.99
C LEU A 182 -24.75 18.58 -14.56
N ARG A 183 -24.47 17.40 -13.97
CA ARG A 183 -23.48 16.46 -14.51
C ARG A 183 -23.87 15.99 -15.91
N LYS A 184 -25.14 15.62 -16.11
CA LYS A 184 -25.69 15.19 -17.40
C LYS A 184 -25.58 16.28 -18.45
N LYS A 185 -25.94 17.52 -18.09
CA LYS A 185 -25.79 18.70 -18.94
C LYS A 185 -24.34 18.91 -19.37
N ASN A 186 -23.38 18.61 -18.49
CA ASN A 186 -21.95 18.70 -18.76
C ASN A 186 -21.38 17.47 -19.51
N GLY A 187 -22.24 16.58 -20.03
CA GLY A 187 -21.83 15.51 -20.94
C GLY A 187 -21.59 14.15 -20.29
N ARG A 188 -21.86 13.97 -18.99
CA ARG A 188 -21.75 12.68 -18.31
C ARG A 188 -23.10 12.19 -17.81
N GLU A 189 -23.69 11.23 -18.55
CA GLU A 189 -25.01 10.68 -18.24
C GLU A 189 -25.03 9.89 -16.93
N LYS A 190 -24.21 8.85 -16.84
CA LYS A 190 -24.12 7.95 -15.66
C LYS A 190 -23.17 8.52 -14.61
N PRO A 191 -23.42 8.31 -13.31
CA PRO A 191 -22.46 8.68 -12.28
C PRO A 191 -21.11 7.96 -12.46
N TRP A 192 -20.07 8.52 -11.85
CA TRP A 192 -18.83 7.79 -11.61
C TRP A 192 -18.93 7.03 -10.29
N LYS A 193 -18.04 6.06 -10.10
CA LYS A 193 -17.77 5.49 -8.78
C LYS A 193 -16.63 6.28 -8.16
N VAL A 194 -16.90 6.99 -7.07
CA VAL A 194 -15.89 7.75 -6.34
C VAL A 194 -15.90 7.28 -4.90
N LYS A 195 -14.94 6.41 -4.59
CA LYS A 195 -14.83 5.79 -3.28
C LYS A 195 -14.14 6.73 -2.29
N PHE A 196 -12.93 7.18 -2.58
CA PHE A 196 -12.10 7.85 -1.58
C PHE A 196 -12.31 9.36 -1.57
N TRP A 197 -12.64 9.91 -0.40
CA TRP A 197 -12.87 11.33 -0.19
C TRP A 197 -12.07 11.84 1.01
N GLY A 198 -11.13 12.74 0.75
CA GLY A 198 -10.38 13.48 1.75
C GLY A 198 -11.22 14.63 2.30
N ILE A 199 -11.36 14.72 3.61
CA ILE A 199 -12.08 15.80 4.30
C ILE A 199 -11.04 16.85 4.69
N GLY A 200 -10.66 17.67 3.71
CA GLY A 200 -9.58 18.64 3.84
C GLY A 200 -8.20 18.00 3.72
N ASN A 201 -7.20 18.83 3.47
CA ASN A 201 -5.80 18.50 3.44
C ASN A 201 -5.01 19.38 4.43
N GLU A 202 -3.94 18.83 5.01
CA GLU A 202 -3.01 19.55 5.91
C GLU A 202 -3.68 20.65 6.76
N SER A 203 -4.75 20.32 7.47
CA SER A 203 -5.59 21.33 8.10
C SER A 203 -4.88 22.02 9.27
N TRP A 204 -3.77 21.45 9.76
CA TRP A 204 -2.81 22.08 10.68
C TRP A 204 -1.96 23.18 10.03
N GLY A 205 -1.84 23.17 8.70
CA GLY A 205 -0.96 24.02 7.91
C GLY A 205 -1.75 24.88 6.92
N CYS A 206 -1.54 24.64 5.62
CA CYS A 206 -2.16 25.43 4.55
C CYS A 206 -3.70 25.32 4.53
N GLY A 207 -4.28 24.20 4.98
CA GLY A 207 -5.73 24.00 5.04
C GLY A 207 -6.45 24.72 6.18
N GLY A 208 -5.85 25.76 6.78
CA GLY A 208 -6.54 26.64 7.75
C GLY A 208 -5.95 26.70 9.17
N ARG A 209 -4.75 26.17 9.40
CA ARG A 209 -4.01 26.29 10.68
C ARG A 209 -4.82 25.93 11.93
N MET A 210 -5.59 24.86 11.83
CA MET A 210 -6.50 24.40 12.85
C MET A 210 -5.76 23.71 14.01
N ARG A 211 -6.41 23.69 15.18
CA ARG A 211 -6.03 22.79 16.29
C ARG A 211 -6.68 21.42 16.06
N PRO A 212 -6.10 20.32 16.55
CA PRO A 212 -6.54 18.98 16.18
C PRO A 212 -7.97 18.64 16.60
N THR A 213 -8.41 19.04 17.80
CA THR A 213 -9.80 18.80 18.23
C THR A 213 -10.80 19.70 17.49
N TYR A 214 -10.40 20.93 17.13
CA TYR A 214 -11.23 21.80 16.31
C TYR A 214 -11.42 21.22 14.90
N TYR A 215 -10.34 20.78 14.27
CA TYR A 215 -10.43 20.04 13.01
C TYR A 215 -11.26 18.76 13.15
N GLY A 216 -11.12 18.02 14.26
CA GLY A 216 -11.96 16.87 14.57
C GLY A 216 -13.46 17.20 14.55
N ASP A 217 -13.87 18.33 15.13
CA ASP A 217 -15.28 18.79 15.06
C ASP A 217 -15.70 19.13 13.63
N VAL A 218 -14.84 19.81 12.87
CA VAL A 218 -15.09 20.13 11.45
C VAL A 218 -15.24 18.84 10.61
N ALA A 219 -14.33 17.89 10.76
CA ALA A 219 -14.34 16.61 10.04
C ALA A 219 -15.63 15.81 10.30
N ARG A 220 -16.15 15.83 11.53
CA ARG A 220 -17.44 15.22 11.87
C ARG A 220 -18.61 15.86 11.13
N VAL A 221 -18.61 17.20 11.06
CA VAL A 221 -19.67 17.93 10.35
C VAL A 221 -19.62 17.60 8.87
N TYR A 222 -18.46 17.72 8.21
CA TYR A 222 -18.32 17.38 6.78
C TYR A 222 -18.65 15.91 6.50
N SER A 223 -18.18 14.98 7.34
CA SER A 223 -18.51 13.56 7.22
C SER A 223 -20.01 13.31 7.25
N THR A 224 -20.77 14.06 8.06
CA THR A 224 -22.23 13.86 8.19
C THR A 224 -22.95 14.05 6.85
N TYR A 225 -22.50 14.96 5.99
CA TYR A 225 -23.17 15.30 4.74
C TYR A 225 -22.57 14.64 3.50
N ALA A 226 -21.38 14.03 3.61
CA ALA A 226 -20.91 13.08 2.62
C ALA A 226 -21.76 11.80 2.70
N LYS A 227 -22.67 11.61 1.73
CA LYS A 227 -23.64 10.50 1.68
C LYS A 227 -23.32 9.52 0.56
N ASN A 228 -23.79 8.29 0.74
CA ASN A 228 -23.78 7.25 -0.28
C ASN A 228 -24.96 7.45 -1.25
N TYR A 229 -24.69 7.36 -2.56
CA TYR A 229 -25.70 7.45 -3.62
C TYR A 229 -25.51 6.32 -4.63
N ALA A 230 -26.59 5.84 -5.24
CA ALA A 230 -26.57 4.87 -6.35
C ALA A 230 -25.68 3.62 -6.11
N GLY A 231 -25.65 3.11 -4.88
CA GLY A 231 -24.81 1.97 -4.49
C GLY A 231 -23.32 2.28 -4.32
N ASN A 232 -22.88 3.52 -4.51
CA ASN A 232 -21.53 3.97 -4.21
C ASN A 232 -21.33 4.06 -2.68
N GLN A 233 -20.28 3.40 -2.18
CA GLN A 233 -19.88 3.44 -0.77
C GLN A 233 -18.64 4.33 -0.63
N ILE A 234 -18.81 5.48 0.01
CA ILE A 234 -17.72 6.42 0.23
C ILE A 234 -16.81 5.95 1.37
N PHE A 235 -15.51 6.16 1.20
CA PHE A 235 -14.46 5.95 2.18
C PHE A 235 -13.89 7.31 2.56
N LYS A 236 -14.20 7.77 3.77
CA LYS A 236 -13.89 9.12 4.25
C LYS A 236 -12.53 9.14 4.94
N ILE A 237 -11.64 10.00 4.47
CA ILE A 237 -10.26 10.15 4.96
C ILE A 237 -10.14 11.50 5.65
N ALA A 238 -9.84 11.52 6.94
CA ALA A 238 -9.54 12.77 7.65
C ALA A 238 -8.11 13.23 7.38
N SER A 239 -7.88 14.54 7.30
CA SER A 239 -6.57 15.17 7.37
C SER A 239 -5.85 14.74 8.65
N GLY A 240 -4.68 14.13 8.47
CA GLY A 240 -3.91 13.53 9.54
C GLY A 240 -2.68 14.32 9.97
N PRO A 241 -1.81 13.71 10.81
CA PRO A 241 -0.66 14.38 11.40
C PRO A 241 0.42 14.71 10.35
N ASN A 242 1.21 15.73 10.67
CA ASN A 242 2.51 15.96 10.08
C ASN A 242 3.59 15.28 10.92
N VAL A 243 4.41 14.43 10.30
CA VAL A 243 5.55 13.76 10.95
C VAL A 243 5.15 13.07 12.27
N ASP A 244 5.64 13.52 13.41
CA ASP A 244 5.50 12.92 14.75
C ASP A 244 4.45 13.61 15.63
N ASP A 245 3.58 14.46 15.04
CA ASP A 245 2.49 15.14 15.76
C ASP A 245 1.38 14.16 16.21
N THR A 246 1.70 13.38 17.23
CA THR A 246 0.78 12.42 17.85
C THR A 246 -0.39 13.10 18.59
N LEU A 247 -0.27 14.39 18.94
CA LEU A 247 -1.39 15.16 19.49
C LEU A 247 -2.46 15.38 18.43
N TRP A 248 -2.07 15.52 17.16
CA TRP A 248 -3.01 15.56 16.06
C TRP A 248 -3.79 14.27 15.92
N THR A 249 -3.09 13.14 15.84
CA THR A 249 -3.70 11.81 15.76
C THR A 249 -4.63 11.54 16.94
N ASP A 250 -4.23 11.87 18.17
CA ASP A 250 -5.05 11.67 19.37
C ASP A 250 -6.33 12.51 19.31
N GLY A 251 -6.23 13.80 18.97
CA GLY A 251 -7.38 14.70 18.89
C GLY A 251 -8.38 14.32 17.80
N VAL A 252 -7.91 13.96 16.61
CA VAL A 252 -8.79 13.54 15.50
C VAL A 252 -9.45 12.20 15.81
N MET A 253 -8.70 11.20 16.30
CA MET A 253 -9.27 9.91 16.66
C MET A 253 -10.28 10.01 17.82
N GLN A 254 -10.00 10.83 18.82
CA GLN A 254 -10.90 11.07 19.96
C GLN A 254 -12.26 11.64 19.50
N VAL A 255 -12.24 12.59 18.58
CA VAL A 255 -13.41 13.38 18.20
C VAL A 255 -14.13 12.75 17.00
N ALA A 256 -13.40 12.51 15.91
CA ALA A 256 -13.94 12.11 14.62
C ALA A 256 -13.79 10.61 14.29
N GLY A 257 -13.03 9.84 15.06
CA GLY A 257 -12.65 8.46 14.71
C GLY A 257 -13.81 7.52 14.34
N LYS A 258 -14.98 7.68 14.97
CA LYS A 258 -16.19 6.87 14.66
C LYS A 258 -16.92 7.27 13.38
N PHE A 259 -16.53 8.38 12.75
CA PHE A 259 -17.22 8.98 11.61
C PHE A 259 -16.37 8.98 10.34
N ILE A 260 -15.17 8.40 10.39
CA ILE A 260 -14.20 8.35 9.30
C ILE A 260 -13.77 6.91 9.07
N ASN A 261 -13.26 6.63 7.88
CA ASN A 261 -12.76 5.31 7.51
C ASN A 261 -11.23 5.27 7.48
N GLY A 262 -10.57 6.43 7.34
CA GLY A 262 -9.12 6.55 7.43
C GLY A 262 -8.67 7.90 7.96
N ILE A 263 -7.42 7.96 8.40
CA ILE A 263 -6.70 9.18 8.74
C ILE A 263 -5.44 9.26 7.87
N GLY A 264 -5.21 10.42 7.25
CA GLY A 264 -3.99 10.73 6.50
C GLY A 264 -2.73 10.68 7.38
N MET A 265 -1.56 10.81 6.79
CA MET A 265 -0.28 11.01 7.50
C MET A 265 0.76 11.45 6.49
N HIS A 266 1.42 12.57 6.76
CA HIS A 266 2.38 13.15 5.82
C HIS A 266 3.80 13.05 6.38
N TYR A 267 4.72 12.52 5.57
CA TYR A 267 6.14 12.52 5.89
C TYR A 267 7.04 12.57 4.66
N TYR A 268 7.68 13.72 4.46
CA TYR A 268 8.68 13.94 3.41
C TYR A 268 10.11 13.66 3.88
N THR A 269 10.88 12.98 3.03
CA THR A 269 12.32 12.80 3.19
C THR A 269 13.03 14.05 2.64
N ASN A 270 13.11 15.09 3.47
CA ASN A 270 13.65 16.40 3.09
C ASN A 270 15.17 16.43 2.95
N ASN A 271 15.65 17.10 1.90
CA ASN A 271 17.05 17.36 1.59
C ASN A 271 17.25 18.81 1.10
N SER A 272 18.37 19.42 1.47
CA SER A 272 18.69 20.82 1.13
C SER A 272 19.60 20.96 -0.08
N LYS A 273 19.79 19.90 -0.87
CA LYS A 273 20.54 19.89 -2.13
C LYS A 273 19.65 19.42 -3.26
N THR A 274 20.07 19.62 -4.51
CA THR A 274 19.38 19.04 -5.67
C THR A 274 19.43 17.51 -5.61
N ALA A 275 18.62 16.86 -6.44
CA ALA A 275 18.53 15.41 -6.44
C ALA A 275 19.88 14.75 -6.78
N ALA A 276 20.66 15.34 -7.68
CA ALA A 276 21.89 14.76 -8.23
C ALA A 276 23.20 15.29 -7.61
N ASP A 277 23.18 16.35 -6.80
CA ASP A 277 24.37 16.90 -6.13
C ASP A 277 24.53 16.34 -4.72
N PHE A 278 25.17 15.18 -4.59
CA PHE A 278 25.48 14.60 -3.29
C PHE A 278 26.66 13.64 -3.33
N ASP A 279 27.26 13.43 -2.16
CA ASP A 279 28.27 12.42 -1.87
C ASP A 279 27.68 11.36 -0.92
N GLU A 280 28.53 10.49 -0.36
CA GLU A 280 28.08 9.46 0.58
C GLU A 280 27.38 10.05 1.83
N SER A 281 27.78 11.24 2.29
CA SER A 281 27.12 11.94 3.40
C SER A 281 25.67 12.28 3.05
N GLY A 282 25.46 12.85 1.86
CA GLY A 282 24.12 13.17 1.35
C GLY A 282 23.28 11.91 1.06
N TRP A 283 23.91 10.82 0.63
CA TRP A 283 23.25 9.52 0.53
C TRP A 283 22.78 9.04 1.91
N PHE A 284 23.70 8.91 2.86
CA PHE A 284 23.42 8.41 4.20
C PHE A 284 22.33 9.24 4.90
N SER A 285 22.38 10.57 4.82
CA SER A 285 21.38 11.45 5.44
C SER A 285 19.97 11.21 4.92
N VAL A 286 19.81 11.06 3.60
CA VAL A 286 18.51 10.80 2.98
C VAL A 286 18.00 9.41 3.34
N ILE A 287 18.86 8.38 3.29
CA ILE A 287 18.50 7.01 3.67
C ILE A 287 18.13 6.92 5.15
N GLN A 288 18.86 7.59 6.03
CA GLN A 288 18.55 7.61 7.46
C GLN A 288 17.18 8.26 7.73
N LYS A 289 16.85 9.36 7.04
CA LYS A 289 15.56 10.03 7.17
C LYS A 289 14.42 9.15 6.66
N THR A 290 14.53 8.55 5.46
CA THR A 290 13.45 7.68 4.93
C THR A 290 13.13 6.51 5.87
N LEU A 291 14.14 5.92 6.51
CA LEU A 291 13.92 4.80 7.45
C LEU A 291 13.16 5.22 8.73
N LYS A 292 13.08 6.52 9.06
CA LYS A 292 12.25 7.02 10.18
C LYS A 292 10.75 6.82 9.93
N MET A 293 10.32 6.62 8.69
CA MET A 293 8.91 6.31 8.37
C MET A 293 8.38 5.17 9.23
N GLU A 294 9.19 4.13 9.47
CA GLU A 294 8.78 2.99 10.30
C GLU A 294 8.46 3.39 11.75
N ASP A 295 9.26 4.28 12.33
CA ASP A 295 9.02 4.75 13.70
C ASP A 295 7.79 5.66 13.78
N LEU A 296 7.57 6.52 12.80
CA LEU A 296 6.38 7.38 12.72
C LEU A 296 5.09 6.56 12.59
N ILE A 297 5.09 5.54 11.73
CA ILE A 297 3.95 4.60 11.62
C ILE A 297 3.69 3.96 12.98
N LYS A 298 4.70 3.39 13.64
CA LYS A 298 4.52 2.76 14.97
C LYS A 298 3.93 3.72 16.00
N MET A 299 4.41 4.98 16.02
CA MET A 299 3.92 6.01 16.94
C MET A 299 2.44 6.29 16.72
N HIS A 300 2.02 6.53 15.48
CA HIS A 300 0.62 6.85 15.17
C HIS A 300 -0.31 5.66 15.33
N ILE A 301 0.10 4.45 14.92
CA ILE A 301 -0.67 3.22 15.16
C ILE A 301 -0.95 3.04 16.65
N LYS A 302 0.05 3.27 17.52
CA LYS A 302 -0.12 3.16 18.97
C LYS A 302 -1.18 4.13 19.50
N VAL A 303 -1.26 5.34 18.95
CA VAL A 303 -2.30 6.32 19.33
C VAL A 303 -3.67 5.89 18.79
N MET A 304 -3.74 5.43 17.54
CA MET A 304 -4.99 4.94 16.94
C MET A 304 -5.56 3.74 17.72
N ASP A 305 -4.71 2.79 18.11
CA ASP A 305 -5.09 1.57 18.85
C ASP A 305 -5.73 1.88 20.23
N LYS A 306 -5.47 3.06 20.82
CA LYS A 306 -6.14 3.53 22.04
C LYS A 306 -7.65 3.69 21.85
N TYR A 307 -8.08 4.07 20.64
CA TYR A 307 -9.48 4.35 20.31
C TYR A 307 -10.11 3.27 19.42
N ASP A 308 -9.31 2.60 18.61
CA ASP A 308 -9.73 1.62 17.61
C ASP A 308 -8.78 0.40 17.58
N PRO A 309 -8.76 -0.45 18.64
CA PRO A 309 -7.89 -1.62 18.69
C PRO A 309 -8.21 -2.67 17.60
N ALA A 310 -9.47 -2.69 17.14
CA ALA A 310 -9.98 -3.58 16.08
C ALA A 310 -9.49 -3.22 14.68
N LYS A 311 -8.92 -2.02 14.51
CA LYS A 311 -8.32 -1.53 13.29
C LYS A 311 -9.27 -1.16 12.15
N ASN A 312 -10.44 -0.66 12.50
CA ASN A 312 -11.46 -0.22 11.54
C ASN A 312 -11.06 1.05 10.78
N VAL A 313 -10.30 1.96 11.41
CA VAL A 313 -9.83 3.20 10.77
C VAL A 313 -8.45 2.96 10.15
N ALA A 314 -8.34 3.03 8.83
CA ALA A 314 -7.07 2.87 8.15
C ALA A 314 -6.11 4.04 8.42
N LEU A 315 -4.81 3.74 8.46
CA LEU A 315 -3.77 4.76 8.28
C LEU A 315 -3.50 4.90 6.79
N ILE A 316 -3.54 6.12 6.28
CA ILE A 316 -3.36 6.48 4.87
C ILE A 316 -2.12 7.37 4.82
N VAL A 317 -1.01 6.90 4.25
CA VAL A 317 0.22 7.71 4.13
C VAL A 317 0.19 8.45 2.78
N ASP A 318 -0.69 9.45 2.67
CA ASP A 318 -1.09 10.07 1.41
C ASP A 318 -0.23 11.24 0.94
N GLU A 319 0.88 11.51 1.64
CA GLU A 319 2.03 12.28 1.13
C GLU A 319 3.35 11.75 1.70
N TRP A 320 4.19 11.20 0.83
CA TRP A 320 5.54 10.77 1.17
C TRP A 320 6.46 10.84 -0.04
N GLY A 321 7.77 10.74 0.19
CA GLY A 321 8.79 10.75 -0.86
C GLY A 321 9.90 11.76 -0.58
N THR A 322 10.85 11.87 -1.50
CA THR A 322 11.95 12.82 -1.42
C THR A 322 11.51 14.22 -1.82
N TRP A 323 11.89 15.20 -1.00
CA TRP A 323 11.81 16.61 -1.34
C TRP A 323 13.22 17.18 -1.35
N HIS A 324 13.68 17.55 -2.53
CA HIS A 324 15.00 18.10 -2.80
C HIS A 324 14.89 19.60 -3.13
N ASN A 325 16.02 20.31 -3.14
CA ASN A 325 16.03 21.61 -3.82
C ASN A 325 15.72 21.39 -5.30
N VAL A 326 14.97 22.32 -5.89
CA VAL A 326 14.63 22.28 -7.30
C VAL A 326 15.87 22.32 -8.20
N GLU A 327 15.73 21.84 -9.43
CA GLU A 327 16.81 21.95 -10.41
C GLU A 327 17.16 23.41 -10.72
N THR A 328 18.46 23.71 -10.82
CA THR A 328 18.96 25.06 -11.08
C THR A 328 18.33 25.64 -12.35
N GLY A 329 17.77 26.85 -12.24
CA GLY A 329 17.13 27.54 -13.36
C GLY A 329 15.64 27.24 -13.55
N THR A 330 15.06 26.37 -12.72
CA THR A 330 13.61 26.14 -12.70
C THR A 330 12.90 27.07 -11.71
N ASN A 331 11.57 27.18 -11.82
CA ASN A 331 10.77 27.92 -10.85
C ASN A 331 10.73 27.14 -9.52
N PRO A 332 11.21 27.70 -8.39
CA PRO A 332 11.25 27.01 -7.11
C PRO A 332 9.87 26.58 -6.61
N SER A 333 8.79 27.26 -6.99
CA SER A 333 7.44 26.90 -6.60
C SER A 333 6.84 25.74 -7.40
N PHE A 334 7.51 25.29 -8.46
CA PHE A 334 7.05 24.16 -9.29
C PHE A 334 7.60 22.82 -8.80
N LEU A 335 8.50 22.84 -7.82
CA LEU A 335 9.05 21.65 -7.16
C LEU A 335 9.61 20.61 -8.15
N TYR A 336 10.13 21.08 -9.29
CA TYR A 336 10.78 20.21 -10.28
C TYR A 336 12.17 19.82 -9.77
N GLN A 337 12.35 18.53 -9.54
CA GLN A 337 13.62 17.92 -9.15
C GLN A 337 13.91 16.71 -10.05
N GLN A 338 15.19 16.38 -10.22
CA GLN A 338 15.57 15.11 -10.84
C GLN A 338 15.24 13.91 -9.94
N ASN A 339 15.39 12.70 -10.49
CA ASN A 339 15.18 11.44 -9.79
C ASN A 339 16.33 10.47 -10.07
N THR A 340 17.01 10.03 -9.01
CA THR A 340 18.27 9.27 -9.06
C THR A 340 18.09 7.85 -8.51
N LEU A 341 19.14 7.02 -8.59
CA LEU A 341 19.18 5.72 -7.92
C LEU A 341 18.89 5.83 -6.40
N ARG A 342 19.29 6.94 -5.74
CA ARG A 342 18.96 7.19 -4.32
C ARG A 342 17.45 7.25 -4.08
N ASP A 343 16.70 7.87 -5.00
CA ASP A 343 15.25 7.98 -4.92
C ASP A 343 14.57 6.61 -5.11
N ALA A 344 15.12 5.76 -5.98
CA ALA A 344 14.69 4.37 -6.07
C ALA A 344 14.87 3.61 -4.74
N ILE A 345 16.02 3.78 -4.06
CA ILE A 345 16.26 3.17 -2.73
C ILE A 345 15.27 3.70 -1.69
N VAL A 346 14.94 5.00 -1.72
CA VAL A 346 13.91 5.59 -0.85
C VAL A 346 12.55 4.95 -1.09
N ALA A 347 12.13 4.78 -2.35
CA ALA A 347 10.86 4.17 -2.70
C ALA A 347 10.77 2.71 -2.26
N ALA A 348 11.79 1.90 -2.56
CA ALA A 348 11.84 0.50 -2.17
C ALA A 348 11.82 0.33 -0.65
N SER A 349 12.57 1.17 0.08
CA SER A 349 12.63 1.12 1.55
C SER A 349 11.27 1.47 2.18
N ASN A 350 10.57 2.49 1.69
CA ASN A 350 9.23 2.83 2.18
C ASN A 350 8.21 1.74 1.88
N LEU A 351 8.18 1.21 0.65
CA LEU A 351 7.28 0.11 0.29
C LEU A 351 7.52 -1.11 1.17
N ASN A 352 8.78 -1.46 1.41
CA ASN A 352 9.14 -2.53 2.35
C ASN A 352 8.64 -2.27 3.77
N ILE A 353 8.71 -1.01 4.24
CA ILE A 353 8.16 -0.60 5.55
C ILE A 353 6.64 -0.74 5.55
N PHE A 354 5.92 -0.18 4.57
CA PHE A 354 4.46 -0.21 4.52
C PHE A 354 3.91 -1.63 4.54
N HIS A 355 4.58 -2.56 3.85
CA HIS A 355 4.19 -3.98 3.82
C HIS A 355 4.24 -4.67 5.19
N LYS A 356 5.03 -4.16 6.14
CA LYS A 356 5.06 -4.68 7.52
C LYS A 356 3.82 -4.28 8.34
N TYR A 357 3.13 -3.22 7.92
CA TYR A 357 2.02 -2.60 8.67
C TYR A 357 0.69 -2.68 7.91
N THR A 358 0.52 -3.64 7.02
CA THR A 358 -0.68 -3.82 6.16
C THR A 358 -1.95 -4.12 6.93
N ASN A 359 -1.86 -4.47 8.21
CA ASN A 359 -3.01 -4.58 9.10
C ASN A 359 -3.63 -3.22 9.45
N ARG A 360 -2.94 -2.10 9.17
CA ARG A 360 -3.40 -0.75 9.48
C ARG A 360 -3.14 0.25 8.34
N VAL A 361 -1.97 0.21 7.72
CA VAL A 361 -1.63 1.00 6.53
C VAL A 361 -2.32 0.37 5.33
N LYS A 362 -3.31 1.06 4.76
CA LYS A 362 -4.13 0.54 3.64
C LYS A 362 -3.96 1.33 2.35
N MET A 363 -3.39 2.51 2.41
CA MET A 363 -3.14 3.34 1.23
C MET A 363 -1.93 4.21 1.46
N THR A 364 -1.15 4.44 0.41
CA THR A 364 -0.13 5.48 0.41
C THR A 364 -0.15 6.19 -0.94
N ASN A 365 0.28 7.44 -0.98
CA ASN A 365 0.38 8.19 -2.22
C ASN A 365 1.71 8.95 -2.26
N ILE A 366 2.58 8.54 -3.18
CA ILE A 366 3.89 9.20 -3.34
C ILE A 366 3.69 10.58 -3.99
N ALA A 367 4.40 11.57 -3.45
CA ALA A 367 4.35 12.95 -3.88
C ALA A 367 5.50 13.25 -4.86
N GLN A 368 5.24 13.61 -6.12
CA GLN A 368 3.96 13.53 -6.83
C GLN A 368 4.11 12.68 -8.10
N MET A 369 3.08 12.58 -8.93
CA MET A 369 3.05 11.59 -10.01
C MET A 369 3.97 11.97 -11.19
N ILE A 370 3.96 13.25 -11.61
CA ILE A 370 4.65 13.72 -12.82
C ILE A 370 5.29 15.09 -12.57
N ASN A 371 6.54 15.29 -13.01
CA ASN A 371 7.32 16.54 -12.96
C ASN A 371 7.54 17.21 -11.58
N VAL A 372 6.91 16.71 -10.52
CA VAL A 372 6.85 17.35 -9.22
C VAL A 372 7.35 16.38 -8.16
N LEU A 373 8.29 16.84 -7.34
CA LEU A 373 8.88 16.06 -6.24
C LEU A 373 9.40 14.69 -6.72
N GLN A 374 9.09 13.59 -6.04
CA GLN A 374 9.60 12.26 -6.39
C GLN A 374 8.79 11.59 -7.51
N ALA A 375 8.79 12.23 -8.68
CA ALA A 375 7.98 11.85 -9.83
C ALA A 375 8.23 10.43 -10.37
N MET A 376 7.16 9.79 -10.86
CA MET A 376 7.27 8.58 -11.70
C MET A 376 7.81 8.94 -13.09
N ILE A 377 7.36 10.09 -13.62
CA ILE A 377 7.60 10.49 -14.99
C ILE A 377 8.06 11.94 -15.01
N LEU A 378 9.06 12.24 -15.83
CA LEU A 378 9.42 13.60 -16.20
C LEU A 378 9.10 13.82 -17.68
N THR A 379 8.56 15.00 -18.00
CA THR A 379 8.20 15.39 -19.36
C THR A 379 8.77 16.76 -19.70
N ASN A 380 9.18 16.93 -20.95
CA ASN A 380 9.55 18.24 -21.50
C ASN A 380 9.07 18.31 -22.94
N ASN A 381 7.99 19.08 -23.17
CA ASN A 381 7.23 19.05 -24.42
C ASN A 381 6.85 17.60 -24.79
N GLU A 382 7.14 17.18 -26.03
CA GLU A 382 6.89 15.82 -26.52
C GLU A 382 7.82 14.75 -25.92
N LYS A 383 8.89 15.13 -25.22
CA LYS A 383 9.79 14.16 -24.58
C LYS A 383 9.22 13.68 -23.25
N MET A 384 9.49 12.41 -22.94
CA MET A 384 9.16 11.75 -21.67
C MET A 384 10.32 10.86 -21.24
N VAL A 385 10.57 10.78 -19.94
CA VAL A 385 11.50 9.82 -19.35
C VAL A 385 10.90 9.18 -18.09
N LEU A 386 11.13 7.87 -17.94
CA LEU A 386 10.72 7.10 -16.76
C LEU A 386 11.82 7.20 -15.71
N THR A 387 11.46 7.51 -14.48
CA THR A 387 12.45 7.70 -13.41
C THR A 387 12.89 6.37 -12.80
N PRO A 388 14.04 6.34 -12.10
CA PRO A 388 14.39 5.20 -11.25
C PRO A 388 13.26 4.81 -10.27
N THR A 389 12.52 5.79 -9.74
CA THR A 389 11.36 5.53 -8.87
C THR A 389 10.23 4.79 -9.62
N TYR A 390 9.91 5.14 -10.87
CA TYR A 390 8.95 4.40 -11.70
C TYR A 390 9.32 2.92 -11.79
N HIS A 391 10.60 2.62 -11.98
CA HIS A 391 11.07 1.24 -12.13
C HIS A 391 10.91 0.43 -10.84
N VAL A 392 11.01 1.06 -9.67
CA VAL A 392 10.68 0.40 -8.39
C VAL A 392 9.20 0.06 -8.32
N PHE A 393 8.31 1.01 -8.61
CA PHE A 393 6.87 0.76 -8.64
C PHE A 393 6.51 -0.32 -9.66
N GLU A 394 7.20 -0.37 -10.80
CA GLU A 394 7.04 -1.42 -11.80
C GLU A 394 7.48 -2.80 -11.28
N MET A 395 8.65 -2.90 -10.65
CA MET A 395 9.17 -4.15 -10.09
C MET A 395 8.30 -4.67 -8.94
N TYR A 396 7.72 -3.77 -8.14
CA TYR A 396 6.97 -4.11 -6.94
C TYR A 396 5.48 -4.44 -7.19
N LYS A 397 4.97 -4.33 -8.43
CA LYS A 397 3.56 -4.68 -8.76
C LYS A 397 3.14 -6.07 -8.30
N VAL A 398 4.10 -7.00 -8.26
CA VAL A 398 3.89 -8.38 -7.82
C VAL A 398 3.33 -8.49 -6.40
N HIS A 399 3.47 -7.45 -5.58
CA HIS A 399 2.93 -7.38 -4.23
C HIS A 399 1.51 -6.81 -4.16
N LYS A 400 0.98 -6.17 -5.22
CA LYS A 400 -0.36 -5.57 -5.23
C LYS A 400 -1.43 -6.65 -5.03
N GLY A 401 -2.22 -6.53 -3.96
CA GLY A 401 -3.24 -7.50 -3.61
C GLY A 401 -2.69 -8.86 -3.16
N ALA A 402 -1.37 -9.02 -3.09
CA ALA A 402 -0.73 -10.21 -2.56
C ALA A 402 -0.85 -10.23 -1.03
N ILE A 403 -0.70 -11.41 -0.44
CA ILE A 403 -0.65 -11.56 1.00
C ILE A 403 0.77 -11.32 1.48
N SER A 404 0.95 -10.44 2.47
CA SER A 404 2.27 -10.27 3.10
C SER A 404 2.71 -11.56 3.80
N LEU A 405 3.97 -11.92 3.65
CA LEU A 405 4.63 -12.97 4.42
C LEU A 405 5.54 -12.28 5.44
N PRO A 406 5.16 -12.28 6.74
CA PRO A 406 6.01 -11.72 7.78
C PRO A 406 7.37 -12.40 7.77
N LEU A 407 8.42 -11.58 7.84
CA LEU A 407 9.79 -12.05 7.83
C LEU A 407 10.55 -11.51 9.05
N GLU A 408 11.48 -12.31 9.54
CA GLU A 408 12.46 -11.86 10.52
C GLU A 408 13.76 -11.56 9.76
N LEU A 409 14.25 -10.32 9.84
CA LEU A 409 15.48 -9.90 9.18
C LEU A 409 16.52 -9.45 10.21
N GLN A 410 17.67 -10.12 10.18
CA GLN A 410 18.90 -9.61 10.77
C GLN A 410 19.70 -8.93 9.66
N SER A 411 19.91 -7.61 9.80
CA SER A 411 20.69 -6.83 8.82
C SER A 411 22.07 -6.48 9.39
N PRO A 412 23.13 -6.50 8.58
CA PRO A 412 24.36 -5.77 8.88
C PRO A 412 24.07 -4.28 9.01
N ASN A 413 25.00 -3.55 9.63
CA ASN A 413 24.96 -2.10 9.66
C ASN A 413 25.69 -1.54 8.44
N TYR A 414 25.07 -0.56 7.79
CA TYR A 414 25.75 0.43 6.99
C TYR A 414 26.11 1.61 7.91
N THR A 415 27.41 1.87 8.08
CA THR A 415 27.92 2.90 8.98
C THR A 415 28.61 3.99 8.18
N TYR A 416 28.17 5.23 8.40
CA TYR A 416 28.85 6.42 7.91
C TYR A 416 29.25 7.29 9.09
N ALA A 417 30.53 7.68 9.14
CA ALA A 417 31.12 8.37 10.28
C ALA A 417 30.88 7.65 11.62
N ARG A 418 29.96 8.16 12.46
CA ARG A 418 29.64 7.60 13.79
C ARG A 418 28.20 7.07 13.88
N GLU A 419 27.45 7.12 12.81
CA GLU A 419 26.05 6.70 12.76
C GLU A 419 25.90 5.42 11.95
N SER A 420 24.93 4.59 12.33
CA SER A 420 24.66 3.31 11.67
C SER A 420 23.17 3.18 11.38
N ILE A 421 22.87 2.64 10.21
CA ILE A 421 21.53 2.22 9.80
C ILE A 421 21.58 0.77 9.28
N PRO A 422 20.46 0.04 9.25
CA PRO A 422 20.42 -1.28 8.60
C PRO A 422 20.82 -1.17 7.13
N ALA A 423 21.79 -1.97 6.70
CA ALA A 423 22.25 -2.04 5.30
C ALA A 423 21.20 -2.69 4.38
N VAL A 424 20.45 -3.66 4.89
CA VAL A 424 19.43 -4.41 4.14
C VAL A 424 18.06 -4.17 4.76
N ASN A 425 17.08 -3.91 3.91
CA ASN A 425 15.67 -4.02 4.25
C ASN A 425 14.95 -4.88 3.20
N ALA A 426 13.83 -5.50 3.59
CA ALA A 426 13.17 -6.50 2.76
C ALA A 426 11.67 -6.58 3.05
N THR A 427 10.94 -7.13 2.08
CA THR A 427 9.55 -7.58 2.22
C THR A 427 9.33 -8.87 1.43
N ALA A 428 8.31 -9.63 1.79
CA ALA A 428 7.91 -10.81 1.07
C ALA A 428 6.39 -10.90 0.99
N SER A 429 5.88 -11.50 -0.09
CA SER A 429 4.45 -11.75 -0.26
C SER A 429 4.20 -12.99 -1.09
N ILE A 430 2.96 -13.48 -1.05
CA ILE A 430 2.48 -14.54 -1.92
C ILE A 430 1.22 -14.08 -2.66
N ASN A 431 1.21 -14.26 -3.98
CA ASN A 431 0.06 -13.85 -4.79
C ASN A 431 -1.00 -14.97 -4.87
N SER A 432 -2.15 -14.66 -5.48
CA SER A 432 -3.26 -15.62 -5.66
C SER A 432 -2.91 -16.86 -6.48
N LYS A 433 -1.76 -16.88 -7.18
CA LYS A 433 -1.26 -18.02 -7.94
C LYS A 433 -0.26 -18.87 -7.13
N GLY A 434 -0.04 -18.56 -5.85
CA GLY A 434 0.92 -19.24 -5.00
C GLY A 434 2.39 -18.87 -5.27
N ILE A 435 2.66 -17.85 -6.10
CA ILE A 435 4.03 -17.41 -6.39
C ILE A 435 4.51 -16.53 -5.24
N VAL A 436 5.64 -16.91 -4.64
CA VAL A 436 6.30 -16.14 -3.58
C VAL A 436 7.19 -15.08 -4.21
N HIS A 437 7.08 -13.86 -3.71
CA HIS A 437 7.88 -12.71 -4.12
C HIS A 437 8.70 -12.24 -2.94
N ILE A 438 10.00 -12.05 -3.14
CA ILE A 438 10.90 -11.52 -2.12
C ILE A 438 11.59 -10.31 -2.70
N SER A 439 11.39 -9.15 -2.09
CA SER A 439 12.04 -7.90 -2.49
C SER A 439 13.06 -7.50 -1.44
N LEU A 440 14.28 -7.24 -1.89
CA LEU A 440 15.46 -6.92 -1.10
C LEU A 440 16.00 -5.56 -1.54
N CYS A 441 16.39 -4.73 -0.59
CA CYS A 441 17.01 -3.44 -0.85
C CYS A 441 18.30 -3.33 -0.04
N ASN A 442 19.44 -3.19 -0.72
CA ASN A 442 20.72 -2.85 -0.10
C ASN A 442 20.94 -1.34 -0.20
N VAL A 443 20.88 -0.67 0.95
CA VAL A 443 21.07 0.77 1.06
C VAL A 443 22.54 1.16 1.22
N ASN A 444 23.46 0.21 1.41
CA ASN A 444 24.89 0.48 1.46
C ASN A 444 25.40 0.79 0.04
N PRO A 445 25.96 1.98 -0.23
CA PRO A 445 26.39 2.35 -1.57
C PRO A 445 27.74 1.76 -1.98
N ILE A 446 28.49 1.19 -1.02
CA ILE A 446 29.85 0.69 -1.21
C ILE A 446 29.87 -0.83 -1.18
N SER A 447 29.33 -1.46 -0.14
CA SER A 447 29.47 -2.90 0.09
C SER A 447 28.29 -3.70 -0.48
N GLU A 448 28.61 -4.78 -1.19
CA GLU A 448 27.67 -5.87 -1.45
C GLU A 448 27.35 -6.63 -0.15
N GLU A 449 26.18 -7.25 -0.11
CA GLU A 449 25.71 -8.00 1.05
C GLU A 449 25.33 -9.42 0.64
N ASN A 450 25.79 -10.42 1.38
CA ASN A 450 25.40 -11.81 1.16
C ASN A 450 24.19 -12.13 2.06
N VAL A 451 23.00 -12.14 1.46
CA VAL A 451 21.74 -12.38 2.17
C VAL A 451 21.42 -13.87 2.15
N LYS A 452 21.40 -14.50 3.33
CA LYS A 452 20.89 -15.85 3.50
C LYS A 452 19.38 -15.80 3.82
N ILE A 453 18.57 -16.55 3.10
CA ILE A 453 17.12 -16.61 3.28
C ILE A 453 16.73 -18.06 3.55
N ASN A 454 16.25 -18.34 4.75
CA ASN A 454 15.71 -19.63 5.12
C ASN A 454 14.22 -19.69 4.73
N LEU A 455 13.90 -20.46 3.70
CA LEU A 455 12.56 -20.61 3.14
C LEU A 455 11.85 -21.82 3.76
N LYS A 456 11.27 -21.65 4.94
CA LYS A 456 10.53 -22.73 5.59
C LYS A 456 9.26 -23.04 4.82
N GLY A 457 9.10 -24.30 4.45
CA GLY A 457 7.94 -24.77 3.70
C GLY A 457 7.99 -24.46 2.20
N TYR A 458 9.13 -24.05 1.63
CA TYR A 458 9.25 -23.97 0.17
C TYR A 458 9.73 -25.30 -0.42
N ILE A 459 9.14 -25.74 -1.53
CA ILE A 459 9.67 -26.79 -2.39
C ILE A 459 9.66 -26.28 -3.83
N GLY A 460 10.84 -25.94 -4.36
CA GLY A 460 10.93 -25.53 -5.74
C GLY A 460 12.35 -25.31 -6.17
N LYS A 461 12.56 -25.18 -7.48
CA LYS A 461 13.87 -24.84 -8.06
C LYS A 461 13.81 -23.64 -9.00
N ASN A 462 12.60 -23.20 -9.38
CA ASN A 462 12.43 -22.14 -10.36
C ASN A 462 12.40 -20.80 -9.63
N ILE A 463 13.53 -20.09 -9.69
CA ILE A 463 13.67 -18.74 -9.18
C ILE A 463 14.10 -17.86 -10.35
N SER A 464 13.47 -16.71 -10.49
CA SER A 464 13.90 -15.66 -11.41
C SER A 464 14.01 -14.33 -10.67
N GLY A 465 14.96 -13.48 -11.06
CA GLY A 465 15.18 -12.20 -10.40
C GLY A 465 15.24 -11.03 -11.37
N LYS A 466 14.87 -9.86 -10.88
CA LYS A 466 15.20 -8.56 -11.48
C LYS A 466 15.99 -7.71 -10.49
N ILE A 467 16.91 -6.91 -11.01
CA ILE A 467 17.69 -5.95 -10.22
C ILE A 467 17.56 -4.55 -10.82
N LEU A 468 17.43 -3.54 -9.97
CA LEU A 468 17.64 -2.14 -10.29
C LEU A 468 18.87 -1.65 -9.50
N THR A 469 19.89 -1.19 -10.21
CA THR A 469 21.12 -0.63 -9.65
C THR A 469 21.85 0.17 -10.74
N SER A 470 22.89 0.89 -10.35
CA SER A 470 23.77 1.64 -11.26
C SER A 470 25.19 1.69 -10.72
N ASP A 471 26.14 2.15 -11.53
CA ASP A 471 27.54 2.26 -11.12
C ASP A 471 27.71 3.37 -10.07
N GLU A 472 27.07 4.52 -10.28
CA GLU A 472 27.15 5.68 -9.39
C GLU A 472 25.88 5.88 -8.57
N MET A 473 26.03 6.45 -7.35
CA MET A 473 24.88 6.74 -6.48
C MET A 473 23.91 7.76 -7.10
N ASN A 474 24.45 8.69 -7.89
CA ASN A 474 23.75 9.87 -8.41
C ASN A 474 23.19 9.62 -9.81
N ASP A 475 23.33 8.41 -10.35
CA ASP A 475 22.84 8.06 -11.67
C ASP A 475 21.33 8.28 -11.77
N LEU A 476 20.92 8.88 -12.88
CA LEU A 476 19.53 9.25 -13.20
C LEU A 476 19.24 9.00 -14.67
N ASN A 477 17.95 9.01 -15.02
CA ASN A 477 17.50 9.04 -16.41
C ASN A 477 17.23 10.49 -16.84
N SER A 478 17.81 10.91 -17.97
CA SER A 478 17.60 12.24 -18.55
C SER A 478 16.90 12.14 -19.90
N PHE A 479 16.45 13.25 -20.46
CA PHE A 479 15.87 13.26 -21.81
C PHE A 479 16.86 12.86 -22.91
N ASP A 480 18.17 12.98 -22.66
CA ASP A 480 19.22 12.60 -23.60
C ASP A 480 19.74 11.17 -23.34
N ASN A 481 19.62 10.68 -22.11
CA ASN A 481 19.93 9.30 -21.73
C ASN A 481 18.77 8.70 -20.90
N PRO A 482 17.64 8.33 -21.54
CA PRO A 482 16.41 7.98 -20.84
C PRO A 482 16.40 6.58 -20.22
N LYS A 483 17.46 5.79 -20.38
CA LYS A 483 17.57 4.38 -19.96
C LYS A 483 18.88 4.08 -19.24
N ASN A 484 19.45 5.08 -18.56
CA ASN A 484 20.69 4.91 -17.80
C ASN A 484 20.49 3.93 -16.63
N VAL A 485 19.37 4.08 -15.92
CA VAL A 485 18.97 3.30 -14.75
C VAL A 485 17.65 2.60 -15.07
N GLU A 486 17.73 1.32 -15.43
CA GLU A 486 16.56 0.47 -15.74
C GLU A 486 16.72 -0.95 -15.17
N PRO A 487 15.62 -1.68 -14.90
CA PRO A 487 15.68 -3.04 -14.37
C PRO A 487 16.37 -4.00 -15.34
N LYS A 488 17.26 -4.84 -14.80
CA LYS A 488 17.97 -5.91 -15.52
C LYS A 488 17.61 -7.27 -14.94
N VAL A 489 17.86 -8.34 -15.71
CA VAL A 489 17.75 -9.71 -15.19
C VAL A 489 18.81 -9.91 -14.10
N PHE A 490 18.42 -10.55 -13.00
CA PHE A 490 19.30 -10.87 -11.89
C PHE A 490 19.40 -12.38 -11.72
N ASN A 491 20.63 -12.91 -11.63
CA ASN A 491 20.92 -14.34 -11.54
C ASN A 491 21.88 -14.71 -10.39
N ASN A 492 22.32 -13.74 -9.58
CA ASN A 492 23.31 -13.98 -8.53
C ASN A 492 22.66 -14.48 -7.24
N PHE A 493 22.00 -15.62 -7.35
CA PHE A 493 21.41 -16.34 -6.23
C PHE A 493 21.60 -17.85 -6.40
N LYS A 494 21.61 -18.57 -5.27
CA LYS A 494 21.74 -20.02 -5.24
C LYS A 494 20.79 -20.60 -4.21
N LEU A 495 19.97 -21.56 -4.62
CA LEU A 495 19.12 -22.33 -3.72
C LEU A 495 19.79 -23.67 -3.42
N SER A 496 19.98 -23.96 -2.13
CA SER A 496 20.42 -25.27 -1.64
C SER A 496 19.40 -25.76 -0.61
N GLU A 497 18.63 -26.78 -0.97
CA GLU A 497 17.48 -27.24 -0.18
C GLU A 497 16.49 -26.08 0.07
N ASN A 498 16.37 -25.64 1.32
CA ASN A 498 15.50 -24.52 1.73
C ASN A 498 16.28 -23.22 1.99
N ASP A 499 17.60 -23.22 1.83
CA ASP A 499 18.44 -22.05 2.04
C ASP A 499 18.74 -21.37 0.69
N LEU A 500 18.17 -20.19 0.48
CA LEU A 500 18.44 -19.32 -0.66
C LEU A 500 19.50 -18.30 -0.27
N THR A 501 20.64 -18.30 -0.95
CA THR A 501 21.68 -17.26 -0.79
C THR A 501 21.59 -16.29 -1.95
N VAL A 502 21.60 -15.00 -1.65
CA VAL A 502 21.54 -13.89 -2.63
C VAL A 502 22.78 -13.02 -2.45
N GLU A 503 23.58 -12.89 -3.50
CA GLU A 503 24.69 -11.93 -3.57
C GLU A 503 24.09 -10.58 -4.00
N LEU A 504 23.69 -9.77 -3.02
CA LEU A 504 22.95 -8.52 -3.23
C LEU A 504 23.94 -7.37 -3.45
N PRO A 505 24.05 -6.80 -4.66
CA PRO A 505 25.03 -5.73 -4.93
C PRO A 505 24.81 -4.49 -4.06
N SER A 506 25.83 -3.64 -3.94
CA SER A 506 25.66 -2.33 -3.30
C SER A 506 24.59 -1.50 -4.03
N LYS A 507 23.92 -0.58 -3.31
CA LYS A 507 22.91 0.37 -3.86
C LYS A 507 21.99 -0.30 -4.87
N SER A 508 21.33 -1.38 -4.43
CA SER A 508 20.55 -2.23 -5.33
C SER A 508 19.22 -2.64 -4.74
N ILE A 509 18.28 -2.88 -5.65
CA ILE A 509 16.94 -3.38 -5.35
C ILE A 509 16.75 -4.64 -6.18
N VAL A 510 16.50 -5.77 -5.51
CA VAL A 510 16.26 -7.05 -6.16
C VAL A 510 14.84 -7.52 -5.85
N VAL A 511 14.10 -7.97 -6.86
CA VAL A 511 12.83 -8.68 -6.69
C VAL A 511 13.00 -10.09 -7.25
N LEU A 512 12.79 -11.08 -6.40
CA LEU A 512 12.84 -12.50 -6.75
C LEU A 512 11.42 -13.06 -6.84
N GLU A 513 11.13 -13.81 -7.90
CA GLU A 513 9.94 -14.64 -8.06
C GLU A 513 10.32 -16.10 -7.85
N LEU A 514 9.67 -16.75 -6.89
CA LEU A 514 9.87 -18.15 -6.55
C LEU A 514 8.62 -18.93 -6.99
N LYS A 515 8.79 -19.74 -8.04
CA LYS A 515 7.74 -20.61 -8.60
C LYS A 515 8.00 -22.04 -8.13
N GLY A 516 7.35 -22.41 -7.04
CA GLY A 516 7.47 -23.73 -6.44
C GLY A 516 6.17 -24.15 -5.78
N GLU A 517 6.16 -25.37 -5.27
CA GLU A 517 5.15 -25.86 -4.36
C GLU A 517 5.43 -25.34 -2.95
N LEU A 518 4.38 -25.07 -2.19
CA LEU A 518 4.50 -24.76 -0.76
C LEU A 518 4.29 -26.07 0.00
N ASN A 519 5.32 -26.55 0.67
CA ASN A 519 5.26 -27.57 1.72
C ASN A 519 5.17 -26.95 3.12
N SER A 520 4.78 -25.68 3.20
CA SER A 520 4.07 -25.10 4.35
C SER A 520 2.99 -26.12 4.73
N SER A 521 2.73 -26.41 6.01
CA SER A 521 1.73 -27.37 6.48
C SER A 521 0.45 -27.38 5.62
N ILE A 522 0.50 -28.11 4.51
CA ILE A 522 -0.60 -28.17 3.55
C ILE A 522 -1.67 -28.84 4.37
N GLY A 523 -2.87 -28.25 4.42
CA GLY A 523 -3.99 -28.87 5.11
C GLY A 523 -3.97 -30.34 4.72
N LYS A 524 -3.73 -31.22 5.70
CA LYS A 524 -3.67 -32.65 5.39
C LYS A 524 -5.10 -33.04 5.17
N ALA A 525 -5.41 -33.44 3.94
CA ALA A 525 -6.70 -34.04 3.67
C ALA A 525 -6.93 -35.18 4.67
N ILE A 526 -8.11 -35.20 5.27
CA ILE A 526 -8.50 -36.24 6.20
C ILE A 526 -9.19 -37.38 5.45
N ASP A 527 -8.90 -38.61 5.86
CA ASP A 527 -9.60 -39.78 5.37
C ASP A 527 -10.97 -39.86 6.04
N VAL A 528 -12.02 -39.52 5.28
CA VAL A 528 -13.40 -39.54 5.77
C VAL A 528 -14.09 -40.82 5.33
N LYS A 529 -14.61 -41.59 6.30
CA LYS A 529 -15.43 -42.76 6.01
C LYS A 529 -16.87 -42.32 5.73
N ASN A 530 -17.36 -42.62 4.53
CA ASN A 530 -18.74 -42.35 4.11
C ASN A 530 -19.18 -40.87 4.25
N PRO A 531 -18.48 -39.91 3.62
CA PRO A 531 -18.91 -38.51 3.62
C PRO A 531 -20.31 -38.39 2.99
N LYS A 532 -21.22 -37.68 3.65
CA LYS A 532 -22.56 -37.38 3.15
C LYS A 532 -22.63 -35.92 2.73
N ALA A 533 -23.32 -35.61 1.63
CA ALA A 533 -23.48 -34.24 1.16
C ALA A 533 -24.17 -33.36 2.22
N LYS A 534 -23.94 -32.03 2.16
CA LYS A 534 -24.46 -30.97 3.05
C LYS A 534 -23.58 -30.71 4.28
N LEU A 535 -23.60 -29.47 4.75
CA LEU A 535 -23.08 -29.06 6.06
C LEU A 535 -24.14 -29.24 7.14
N SER A 536 -23.70 -29.36 8.39
CA SER A 536 -24.55 -29.16 9.57
C SER A 536 -24.66 -27.67 9.88
N PHE A 537 -25.81 -27.22 10.38
CA PHE A 537 -25.97 -25.87 10.93
C PHE A 537 -26.65 -25.91 12.30
N LYS A 538 -26.30 -24.94 13.15
CA LYS A 538 -26.98 -24.62 14.40
C LYS A 538 -27.37 -23.15 14.40
N TYR A 539 -28.63 -22.86 14.74
CA TYR A 539 -29.23 -21.52 14.74
C TYR A 539 -29.54 -21.08 16.18
N TYR A 540 -29.19 -19.85 16.49
CA TYR A 540 -29.29 -19.27 17.84
C TYR A 540 -30.01 -17.93 17.78
N GLN A 541 -31.02 -17.75 18.62
CA GLN A 541 -31.77 -16.51 18.73
C GLN A 541 -31.18 -15.61 19.83
N LYS A 542 -30.43 -14.55 19.46
CA LYS A 542 -29.74 -13.70 20.44
C LYS A 542 -29.36 -12.33 19.86
N VAL A 543 -29.58 -11.28 20.64
CA VAL A 543 -29.06 -9.93 20.37
C VAL A 543 -27.55 -9.91 20.61
N LEU A 544 -26.78 -9.56 19.59
CA LEU A 544 -25.33 -9.66 19.58
C LEU A 544 -24.69 -8.38 19.03
N MET A 545 -23.52 -8.02 19.55
CA MET A 545 -22.66 -6.99 18.94
C MET A 545 -21.40 -7.58 18.30
N TYR A 546 -21.10 -8.83 18.62
CA TYR A 546 -19.95 -9.62 18.19
C TYR A 546 -20.36 -11.10 18.18
N LEU A 547 -19.61 -11.93 17.45
CA LEU A 547 -19.79 -13.38 17.46
C LEU A 547 -19.70 -13.94 18.90
N PRO A 548 -20.65 -14.78 19.32
CA PRO A 548 -20.64 -15.37 20.65
C PRO A 548 -19.65 -16.55 20.73
N ASP A 549 -19.34 -16.98 21.95
CA ASP A 549 -18.84 -18.35 22.13
C ASP A 549 -20.02 -19.32 21.97
N PHE A 550 -20.09 -20.00 20.82
CA PHE A 550 -21.17 -20.93 20.49
C PHE A 550 -21.24 -22.14 21.44
N LYS A 551 -20.17 -22.45 22.19
CA LYS A 551 -20.17 -23.54 23.17
C LYS A 551 -20.97 -23.22 24.43
N GLU A 552 -21.16 -21.94 24.71
CA GLU A 552 -21.91 -21.44 25.86
C GLU A 552 -23.38 -21.18 25.53
N LEU A 553 -23.84 -21.58 24.34
CA LEU A 553 -25.20 -21.37 23.85
C LEU A 553 -25.89 -22.69 23.50
N GLU A 554 -27.19 -22.73 23.77
CA GLU A 554 -28.07 -23.80 23.30
C GLU A 554 -28.73 -23.38 21.98
N PRO A 555 -28.66 -24.19 20.90
CA PRO A 555 -29.32 -23.87 19.64
C PRO A 555 -30.84 -23.99 19.78
N VAL A 556 -31.57 -23.06 19.15
CA VAL A 556 -33.04 -23.15 19.07
C VAL A 556 -33.50 -23.98 17.87
N ASN A 557 -32.61 -24.19 16.90
CA ASN A 557 -32.84 -25.06 15.75
C ASN A 557 -31.49 -25.59 15.22
N GLU A 558 -31.49 -26.78 14.62
CA GLU A 558 -30.33 -27.38 13.99
C GLU A 558 -30.76 -28.29 12.83
N GLY A 559 -29.85 -28.55 11.88
CA GLY A 559 -30.16 -29.39 10.74
C GLY A 559 -29.04 -29.44 9.70
N LEU A 560 -29.40 -29.84 8.48
CA LEU A 560 -28.48 -29.93 7.35
C LEU A 560 -28.80 -28.88 6.28
N ILE A 561 -27.78 -28.30 5.66
CA ILE A 561 -27.91 -27.27 4.62
C ILE A 561 -26.93 -27.50 3.46
N GLU A 562 -27.39 -27.23 2.24
CA GLU A 562 -26.61 -27.45 1.02
C GLU A 562 -25.51 -26.42 0.79
N GLN A 563 -25.69 -25.20 1.30
CA GLN A 563 -24.75 -24.10 1.16
C GLN A 563 -24.75 -23.22 2.41
N VAL A 564 -23.67 -22.47 2.62
CA VAL A 564 -23.62 -21.43 3.65
C VAL A 564 -24.53 -20.27 3.24
N LYS A 565 -25.77 -20.30 3.73
CA LYS A 565 -26.83 -19.31 3.48
C LYS A 565 -27.68 -19.17 4.71
N ILE A 566 -28.21 -17.97 4.93
CA ILE A 566 -29.10 -17.67 6.05
C ILE A 566 -30.28 -18.68 6.05
N PRO A 567 -30.46 -19.46 7.14
CA PRO A 567 -31.53 -20.44 7.22
C PRO A 567 -32.91 -19.77 7.13
N GLN A 568 -33.89 -20.45 6.53
CA GLN A 568 -35.27 -19.94 6.37
C GLN A 568 -36.03 -19.74 7.69
N THR A 569 -35.39 -19.97 8.85
CA THR A 569 -35.96 -19.74 10.19
C THR A 569 -35.81 -18.31 10.70
N ASN A 570 -35.30 -17.38 9.89
CA ASN A 570 -35.19 -15.97 10.26
C ASN A 570 -36.56 -15.28 10.29
N ASP A 571 -36.97 -14.78 11.45
CA ASP A 571 -38.19 -13.97 11.64
C ASP A 571 -37.95 -12.45 11.53
N GLY A 572 -36.72 -12.05 11.18
CA GLY A 572 -36.28 -10.65 11.10
C GLY A 572 -35.63 -10.12 12.38
N SER A 573 -35.39 -10.96 13.38
CA SER A 573 -34.70 -10.59 14.63
C SER A 573 -33.22 -10.97 14.64
N ASP A 574 -32.47 -10.55 15.66
CA ASP A 574 -31.02 -10.77 15.77
C ASP A 574 -30.69 -12.24 16.08
N PHE A 575 -29.78 -12.84 15.30
CA PHE A 575 -29.46 -14.26 15.39
C PHE A 575 -27.97 -14.55 15.14
N ALA A 576 -27.56 -15.78 15.46
CA ALA A 576 -26.28 -16.34 15.05
C ALA A 576 -26.47 -17.72 14.42
N VAL A 577 -25.54 -18.10 13.53
CA VAL A 577 -25.49 -19.41 12.88
C VAL A 577 -24.07 -19.94 12.92
N LEU A 578 -23.94 -21.21 13.32
CA LEU A 578 -22.72 -21.99 13.20
C LEU A 578 -22.93 -23.05 12.13
N TYR A 579 -22.16 -22.99 11.05
CA TYR A 579 -22.08 -24.05 10.05
C TYR A 579 -20.83 -24.89 10.30
N SER A 580 -20.94 -26.21 10.25
CA SER A 580 -19.80 -27.12 10.45
C SER A 580 -19.90 -28.35 9.55
N GLY A 581 -18.74 -28.83 9.10
CA GLY A 581 -18.66 -30.02 8.27
C GLY A 581 -17.32 -30.12 7.55
N LEU A 582 -17.39 -30.52 6.28
CA LEU A 582 -16.27 -30.82 5.42
C LEU A 582 -16.39 -30.08 4.09
N ILE A 583 -15.25 -29.70 3.52
CA ILE A 583 -15.10 -29.24 2.15
C ILE A 583 -14.19 -30.19 1.37
N GLU A 584 -14.63 -30.64 0.19
CA GLU A 584 -13.81 -31.47 -0.70
C GLU A 584 -13.01 -30.60 -1.66
N ILE A 585 -11.68 -30.74 -1.62
CA ILE A 585 -10.73 -30.05 -2.48
C ILE A 585 -10.29 -30.99 -3.60
N ASN A 586 -10.42 -30.56 -4.85
CA ASN A 586 -10.21 -31.43 -6.02
C ASN A 586 -8.75 -31.52 -6.49
N GLU A 587 -7.95 -30.49 -6.21
CA GLU A 587 -6.56 -30.38 -6.63
C GLU A 587 -5.69 -29.82 -5.50
N ASP A 588 -4.43 -30.25 -5.43
CA ASP A 588 -3.44 -29.62 -4.57
C ASP A 588 -3.27 -28.15 -5.01
N GLY A 589 -3.32 -27.22 -4.07
CA GLY A 589 -3.11 -25.83 -4.44
C GLY A 589 -3.32 -24.82 -3.33
N PHE A 590 -3.07 -23.57 -3.70
CA PHE A 590 -3.41 -22.41 -2.90
C PHE A 590 -4.84 -21.99 -3.22
N TYR A 591 -5.66 -21.83 -2.19
CA TYR A 591 -7.05 -21.45 -2.28
C TYR A 591 -7.29 -20.16 -1.52
N ASN A 592 -7.97 -19.20 -2.16
CA ASN A 592 -8.56 -18.04 -1.52
C ASN A 592 -10.00 -18.38 -1.15
N PHE A 593 -10.35 -18.10 0.10
CA PHE A 593 -11.71 -18.11 0.60
C PHE A 593 -12.16 -16.66 0.79
N TYR A 594 -13.43 -16.41 0.54
CA TYR A 594 -14.05 -15.10 0.73
C TYR A 594 -15.30 -15.27 1.57
N ALA A 595 -15.53 -14.37 2.53
CA ALA A 595 -16.79 -14.28 3.25
C ALA A 595 -17.31 -12.85 3.11
N ASN A 596 -18.52 -12.70 2.56
CA ASN A 596 -19.25 -11.45 2.53
C ASN A 596 -20.36 -11.51 3.57
N SER A 597 -20.38 -10.56 4.50
CA SER A 597 -21.36 -10.54 5.61
C SER A 597 -21.79 -9.12 5.99
N ASP A 598 -23.08 -8.93 6.28
CA ASP A 598 -23.64 -7.65 6.75
C ASP A 598 -23.14 -7.31 8.17
N ASP A 599 -23.09 -8.28 9.07
CA ASP A 599 -22.42 -8.18 10.38
C ASP A 599 -21.36 -9.30 10.52
N GLY A 600 -21.11 -9.80 11.72
CA GLY A 600 -19.93 -10.60 12.01
C GLY A 600 -19.89 -11.96 11.32
N ALA A 601 -18.76 -12.29 10.71
CA ALA A 601 -18.45 -13.63 10.20
C ALA A 601 -17.01 -14.07 10.50
N LYS A 602 -16.83 -15.37 10.75
CA LYS A 602 -15.53 -16.05 10.78
C LYS A 602 -15.57 -17.32 9.93
N LEU A 603 -14.46 -17.63 9.26
CA LEU A 603 -14.30 -18.87 8.51
C LEU A 603 -13.01 -19.57 8.94
N TYR A 604 -13.14 -20.86 9.20
CA TYR A 604 -12.05 -21.74 9.59
C TYR A 604 -11.91 -22.89 8.60
N ILE A 605 -10.67 -23.24 8.27
CA ILE A 605 -10.33 -24.49 7.57
C ILE A 605 -9.36 -25.27 8.44
N ASP A 606 -9.64 -26.54 8.68
CA ASP A 606 -8.84 -27.42 9.55
C ASP A 606 -8.59 -26.84 10.95
N GLY A 607 -9.57 -26.07 11.46
CA GLY A 607 -9.50 -25.38 12.75
C GLY A 607 -8.62 -24.12 12.76
N LYS A 608 -7.98 -23.76 11.63
CA LYS A 608 -7.24 -22.51 11.47
C LYS A 608 -8.21 -21.42 11.02
N LEU A 609 -8.29 -20.33 11.79
CA LEU A 609 -9.03 -19.12 11.41
C LEU A 609 -8.40 -18.53 10.15
N LEU A 610 -9.14 -18.52 9.05
CA LEU A 610 -8.70 -17.90 7.79
C LEU A 610 -9.27 -16.50 7.62
N ILE A 611 -10.51 -16.28 8.07
CA ILE A 611 -11.26 -15.05 7.86
C ILE A 611 -11.87 -14.61 9.18
N SER A 612 -11.72 -13.32 9.52
CA SER A 612 -12.44 -12.69 10.62
C SER A 612 -12.91 -11.31 10.21
N ASN A 613 -14.22 -11.14 10.15
CA ASN A 613 -14.92 -9.89 9.92
C ASN A 613 -15.99 -9.76 10.99
N ASP A 614 -15.56 -9.60 12.24
CA ASP A 614 -16.45 -9.64 13.41
C ASP A 614 -16.87 -8.22 13.82
N GLY A 615 -17.99 -8.11 14.51
CA GLY A 615 -18.62 -6.84 14.88
C GLY A 615 -19.71 -6.40 13.92
N ARG A 616 -20.28 -5.23 14.20
CA ARG A 616 -21.37 -4.66 13.40
C ARG A 616 -20.84 -3.80 12.26
N HIS A 617 -21.28 -4.06 11.04
CA HIS A 617 -20.88 -3.28 9.86
C HIS A 617 -21.98 -3.33 8.79
N ALA A 618 -21.64 -2.95 7.56
CA ALA A 618 -22.47 -3.19 6.38
C ALA A 618 -21.87 -4.37 5.60
N PRO A 619 -22.51 -4.89 4.53
CA PRO A 619 -22.00 -6.04 3.80
C PRO A 619 -20.58 -5.79 3.32
N THR A 620 -19.65 -6.54 3.89
CA THR A 620 -18.22 -6.40 3.64
C THR A 620 -17.66 -7.76 3.31
N GLU A 621 -17.03 -7.86 2.14
CA GLU A 621 -16.29 -9.04 1.77
C GLU A 621 -14.86 -8.96 2.30
N VAL A 622 -14.49 -10.00 3.05
CA VAL A 622 -13.13 -10.25 3.51
C VAL A 622 -12.63 -11.56 2.92
N GLN A 623 -11.32 -11.68 2.80
CA GLN A 623 -10.68 -12.87 2.25
C GLN A 623 -9.70 -13.49 3.22
N GLY A 624 -9.54 -14.80 3.10
CA GLY A 624 -8.60 -15.64 3.81
C GLY A 624 -8.08 -16.69 2.85
N PHE A 625 -7.06 -17.43 3.23
CA PHE A 625 -6.37 -18.27 2.27
C PHE A 625 -5.65 -19.43 2.94
N ALA A 626 -5.56 -20.53 2.21
CA ALA A 626 -4.96 -21.76 2.68
C ALA A 626 -4.29 -22.53 1.53
N SER A 627 -3.19 -23.19 1.84
CA SER A 627 -2.63 -24.24 0.99
C SER A 627 -3.28 -25.57 1.39
N LEU A 628 -3.99 -26.21 0.46
CA LEU A 628 -4.78 -27.41 0.71
C LEU A 628 -4.35 -28.55 -0.22
N LYS A 629 -4.31 -29.78 0.31
CA LYS A 629 -4.15 -31.00 -0.48
C LYS A 629 -5.49 -31.36 -1.09
N LYS A 630 -5.46 -32.09 -2.19
CA LYS A 630 -6.63 -32.79 -2.69
C LYS A 630 -7.21 -33.71 -1.59
N GLY A 631 -8.51 -33.61 -1.36
CA GLY A 631 -9.29 -34.43 -0.42
C GLY A 631 -10.15 -33.59 0.52
N PHE A 632 -10.60 -34.19 1.63
CA PHE A 632 -11.52 -33.54 2.56
C PHE A 632 -10.80 -32.71 3.62
N HIS A 633 -11.35 -31.54 3.92
CA HIS A 633 -10.89 -30.63 4.97
C HIS A 633 -12.04 -30.23 5.86
N LYS A 634 -11.78 -29.95 7.14
CA LYS A 634 -12.82 -29.43 8.02
C LYS A 634 -13.10 -27.98 7.66
N ILE A 635 -14.38 -27.62 7.60
CA ILE A 635 -14.83 -26.24 7.42
C ILE A 635 -15.79 -25.86 8.54
N GLU A 636 -15.59 -24.66 9.07
CA GLU A 636 -16.51 -24.03 10.02
C GLU A 636 -16.75 -22.58 9.60
N VAL A 637 -18.00 -22.15 9.63
CA VAL A 637 -18.39 -20.76 9.38
C VAL A 637 -19.26 -20.29 10.53
N GLU A 638 -18.83 -19.22 11.18
CA GLU A 638 -19.58 -18.53 12.21
C GLU A 638 -20.18 -17.26 11.61
N PHE A 639 -21.44 -16.96 11.89
CA PHE A 639 -22.11 -15.74 11.44
C PHE A 639 -23.06 -15.21 12.51
N PHE A 640 -23.17 -13.89 12.65
CA PHE A 640 -24.30 -13.27 13.35
C PHE A 640 -24.87 -12.09 12.56
N GLN A 641 -26.15 -11.79 12.82
CA GLN A 641 -26.87 -10.62 12.34
C GLN A 641 -27.38 -9.79 13.52
N SER A 642 -27.26 -8.47 13.43
CA SER A 642 -27.72 -7.48 14.41
C SER A 642 -28.43 -6.29 13.74
N GLY A 643 -29.68 -6.52 13.32
CA GLY A 643 -30.54 -5.55 12.64
C GLY A 643 -29.96 -5.01 11.32
N GLY A 644 -30.69 -4.16 10.60
CA GLY A 644 -30.18 -3.50 9.40
C GLY A 644 -30.28 -4.37 8.14
N GLY A 645 -29.19 -4.45 7.37
CA GLY A 645 -29.11 -5.27 6.16
C GLY A 645 -29.17 -6.76 6.50
N LEU A 646 -28.96 -7.63 5.51
CA LEU A 646 -28.83 -9.06 5.77
C LEU A 646 -28.17 -9.71 4.56
N GLU A 647 -26.90 -10.08 4.72
CA GLU A 647 -26.13 -10.71 3.66
C GLU A 647 -25.14 -11.72 4.26
N LEU A 648 -25.04 -12.89 3.64
CA LEU A 648 -24.04 -13.90 3.95
C LEU A 648 -23.75 -14.72 2.67
N SER A 649 -22.50 -14.76 2.25
CA SER A 649 -22.04 -15.69 1.21
C SER A 649 -20.59 -16.08 1.44
N VAL A 650 -20.24 -17.33 1.11
CA VAL A 650 -18.86 -17.81 1.14
C VAL A 650 -18.44 -18.27 -0.25
N SER A 651 -17.31 -17.75 -0.74
CA SER A 651 -16.76 -18.05 -2.07
C SER A 651 -15.35 -18.65 -1.98
N ILE A 652 -14.95 -19.34 -3.05
CA ILE A 652 -13.61 -19.94 -3.21
C ILE A 652 -13.02 -19.60 -4.58
N GLU A 653 -11.71 -19.46 -4.63
CA GLU A 653 -10.88 -19.34 -5.84
C GLU A 653 -9.59 -20.15 -5.63
N GLY A 654 -9.01 -20.72 -6.68
CA GLY A 654 -7.82 -21.57 -6.59
C GLY A 654 -8.05 -22.99 -7.09
N GLY A 655 -6.98 -23.77 -7.28
CA GLY A 655 -7.10 -25.13 -7.84
C GLY A 655 -7.80 -25.17 -9.20
N GLY A 656 -7.55 -24.19 -10.07
CA GLY A 656 -8.22 -24.02 -11.36
C GLY A 656 -9.59 -23.33 -11.31
N LEU A 657 -10.16 -23.09 -10.12
CA LEU A 657 -11.43 -22.37 -9.96
C LEU A 657 -11.22 -20.85 -10.05
N LYS A 658 -12.03 -20.19 -10.88
CA LYS A 658 -12.28 -18.75 -10.73
C LYS A 658 -13.12 -18.52 -9.47
N LYS A 659 -13.01 -17.31 -8.88
CA LYS A 659 -13.83 -16.91 -7.74
C LYS A 659 -15.32 -17.18 -8.02
N GLN A 660 -15.92 -17.99 -7.16
CA GLN A 660 -17.33 -18.36 -7.20
C GLN A 660 -17.81 -18.72 -5.79
N GLU A 661 -19.10 -18.58 -5.50
CA GLU A 661 -19.69 -19.17 -4.28
C GLU A 661 -19.34 -20.65 -4.21
N ILE A 662 -19.00 -21.15 -3.01
CA ILE A 662 -18.62 -22.56 -2.85
C ILE A 662 -19.80 -23.45 -3.33
N PRO A 663 -19.59 -24.30 -4.35
CA PRO A 663 -20.63 -25.17 -4.86
C PRO A 663 -21.15 -26.11 -3.77
N ALA A 664 -22.47 -26.34 -3.74
CA ALA A 664 -23.09 -27.29 -2.82
C ALA A 664 -22.46 -28.70 -2.90
N SER A 665 -21.97 -29.07 -4.08
CA SER A 665 -21.28 -30.34 -4.32
C SER A 665 -19.94 -30.48 -3.62
N MET A 666 -19.36 -29.41 -3.08
CA MET A 666 -18.11 -29.45 -2.31
C MET A 666 -18.37 -29.63 -0.81
N PHE A 667 -19.61 -29.52 -0.32
CA PHE A 667 -19.91 -29.56 1.10
C PHE A 667 -20.41 -30.92 1.57
N PHE A 668 -19.80 -31.40 2.66
CA PHE A 668 -20.11 -32.70 3.25
C PHE A 668 -20.14 -32.63 4.78
N HIS A 669 -20.64 -33.69 5.41
CA HIS A 669 -20.52 -33.96 6.84
C HIS A 669 -20.14 -35.43 7.06
N GLU A 670 -19.53 -35.72 8.21
CA GLU A 670 -19.28 -37.10 8.64
C GLU A 670 -20.61 -37.74 9.05
N ALA A 671 -20.88 -38.96 8.60
CA ALA A 671 -22.03 -39.72 9.06
C ALA A 671 -21.78 -40.22 10.49
N GLU A 672 -22.76 -40.02 11.38
CA GLU A 672 -22.80 -40.66 12.71
C GLU A 672 -22.73 -42.19 12.64
#